data_AF-A0A5C1MID2-F1
#
_entry.id   AF-A0A5C1MID2-F1
#
_cell.length_a   1.000
_cell.length_b   1.000
_cell.length_c   1.000
_cell.angle_alpha   90.00
_cell.angle_beta   90.00
_cell.angle_gamma   90.00
#
_symmetry.space_group_name_H-M   'P 1'
#
loop_
_entity.id
_entity.type
_entity.pdbx_description
1 polymer ?
#
loop_
_entity_poly.entity_id
_entity_poly.type
_entity_poly.pdbx_seq_one_letter_code
_entity_poly.pdbx_strand_id
1 'polypeptide(L)'
;MSDMGQNPLLFGHDSRPGIIAVEPAGPFVRLFFRTAHGVQFHDEPFRPFILLSDPALVSGCRAPCSVRQLAGDDFYRFQLLFDSWGDCLTARDFLAAKTGMPAGSADAPYLFISDLSHQYLLATGATLFKGLDFGDLRCLALDIETYCAEGFEFSNPKRREDRIVSIALKDSHGTETVLRGDQLDEPAMLRALNEAIRGCDPDVIIGHNIFRFDLEYIAARAELHGIRLGWGRNGAPPHITANSRWSLAEKVIDYPRWDVYGRHIIDTYFLVQLYDISLRSLESHGLKQVARHFGIAADERVYLAGGGIAAAFDSDPETLYRYNLDDVRETLDLFRLLGYPWFLQTRIFPYSFQNCPLRGNATRINALFVREYLHRGHAVPRRTGAAPAFEGGYTESAAQGVWGPIVHCDVASLYPSLMLTYRLGPAKDTLGLFLPMLAELRRFRLEAKRAARESTAPGERHYYDALQQVFKVLINSFFGYLGAPLHNFSDPEAAAEVTRLGRLTIRNMIGLLKAEGAVPVEVDTDGIYFRPPESCATEADEAALVARVSQGVPEGIEVEMDGRYRSMFAYKAKNYALLGYDGRIVIRGSGLRSRGMERYLREFMRDAITLLLAGSPAELERLYQQYLARLRSKELDVAWVARTETLNESPATYREKVEKGRRNPAAAFEIALASQRLYRAGDQVSYYVGGSARDATAYEHCRPVSAFAPEHPDINIPYYVDKLRHLKRRFDPYLPKEPTLFEL
;
A
#
# COMPACT_ATOMS: atom_id res chain seq x y z
N MET A 1 0.08 6.20 30.01
CA MET A 1 0.58 5.21 29.04
C MET A 1 0.37 3.83 29.63
N SER A 2 -0.55 3.05 29.07
CA SER A 2 -0.81 1.68 29.53
C SER A 2 0.44 0.80 29.38
N ASP A 3 0.45 -0.31 30.10
CA ASP A 3 1.45 -1.39 30.09
C ASP A 3 1.78 -1.93 28.67
N MET A 4 0.98 -1.56 27.66
CA MET A 4 1.15 -1.95 26.26
C MET A 4 2.51 -1.55 25.67
N GLY A 5 3.15 -0.48 26.13
CA GLY A 5 4.43 -0.02 25.58
C GLY A 5 5.68 -0.71 26.12
N GLN A 6 5.54 -1.66 27.05
CA GLN A 6 6.68 -2.21 27.82
C GLN A 6 7.13 -3.61 27.36
N ASN A 7 6.43 -4.26 26.43
CA ASN A 7 6.85 -5.60 25.97
C ASN A 7 8.10 -5.50 25.05
N PRO A 8 9.29 -5.93 25.49
CA PRO A 8 10.52 -5.77 24.72
C PRO A 8 10.54 -6.62 23.45
N LEU A 9 9.78 -7.73 23.39
CA LEU A 9 9.69 -8.57 22.19
C LEU A 9 9.05 -7.80 21.02
N LEU A 10 8.06 -6.95 21.31
CA LEU A 10 7.36 -6.17 20.30
C LEU A 10 7.98 -4.79 20.12
N PHE A 11 8.26 -4.06 21.20
CA PHE A 11 8.74 -2.68 21.12
C PHE A 11 10.26 -2.54 21.11
N GLY A 12 11.01 -3.61 21.32
CA GLY A 12 12.47 -3.58 21.43
C GLY A 12 12.96 -3.21 22.83
N HIS A 13 14.21 -3.54 23.12
CA HIS A 13 14.80 -3.47 24.47
C HIS A 13 15.27 -2.08 24.90
N ASP A 14 15.40 -1.14 23.97
CA ASP A 14 15.78 0.25 24.29
C ASP A 14 14.53 1.05 24.67
N SER A 15 14.44 1.51 25.92
CA SER A 15 13.28 2.25 26.41
C SER A 15 13.37 3.77 26.22
N ARG A 16 14.42 4.29 25.58
CA ARG A 16 14.65 5.75 25.50
C ARG A 16 13.56 6.42 24.65
N PRO A 17 12.88 7.44 25.20
CA PRO A 17 11.86 8.16 24.45
C PRO A 17 12.49 9.22 23.54
N GLY A 18 11.67 9.76 22.64
CA GLY A 18 12.03 10.94 21.86
C GLY A 18 12.93 10.70 20.65
N ILE A 19 13.43 9.48 20.41
CA ILE A 19 14.25 9.17 19.23
C ILE A 19 13.40 9.40 17.97
N ILE A 20 13.83 10.32 17.12
CA ILE A 20 13.14 10.69 15.88
C ILE A 20 13.89 10.28 14.63
N ALA A 21 15.21 10.12 14.69
CA ALA A 21 16.02 9.63 13.57
C ALA A 21 17.31 8.97 14.08
N VAL A 22 17.85 8.07 13.27
CA VAL A 22 19.10 7.34 13.51
C VAL A 22 19.90 7.42 12.23
N GLU A 23 21.14 7.91 12.30
CA GLU A 23 21.95 8.19 11.13
C GLU A 23 23.42 7.76 11.29
N PRO A 24 24.11 7.39 10.21
CA PRO A 24 25.55 7.14 10.23
C PRO A 24 26.38 8.39 10.61
N ALA A 25 27.29 8.29 11.57
CA ALA A 25 28.17 9.38 12.00
C ALA A 25 29.63 8.92 12.12
N GLY A 26 30.22 8.48 11.00
CA GLY A 26 31.58 7.93 10.99
C GLY A 26 31.64 6.56 11.69
N PRO A 27 32.47 6.37 12.74
CA PRO A 27 32.46 5.14 13.54
C PRO A 27 31.31 5.11 14.58
N PHE A 28 30.50 6.17 14.63
CA PHE A 28 29.35 6.29 15.50
C PHE A 28 28.05 6.18 14.71
N VAL A 29 26.96 6.00 15.44
CA VAL A 29 25.60 6.26 14.98
C VAL A 29 25.05 7.44 15.77
N ARG A 30 24.49 8.42 15.06
CA ARG A 30 23.84 9.59 15.65
C ARG A 30 22.36 9.35 15.84
N LEU A 31 21.93 9.43 17.09
CA LEU A 31 20.53 9.46 17.49
C LEU A 31 20.07 10.91 17.56
N PHE A 32 18.96 11.23 16.93
CA PHE A 32 18.29 12.53 17.08
C PHE A 32 17.10 12.38 18.02
N PHE A 33 16.96 13.30 18.97
CA PHE A 33 15.91 13.33 19.98
C PHE A 33 15.07 14.59 19.85
N ARG A 34 13.75 14.43 19.79
CA ARG A 34 12.79 15.54 19.92
C ARG A 34 12.56 15.82 21.40
N THR A 35 12.83 17.05 21.80
CA THR A 35 12.58 17.57 23.16
C THR A 35 11.69 18.81 23.09
N ALA A 36 11.20 19.28 24.24
CA ALA A 36 10.48 20.55 24.33
C ALA A 36 11.29 21.77 23.84
N HIS A 37 12.62 21.68 23.83
CA HIS A 37 13.53 22.75 23.42
C HIS A 37 14.05 22.60 21.98
N GLY A 38 13.53 21.64 21.20
CA GLY A 38 13.99 21.35 19.84
C GLY A 38 14.69 20.00 19.74
N VAL A 39 15.53 19.86 18.70
CA VAL A 39 16.26 18.60 18.43
C VAL A 39 17.60 18.62 19.14
N GLN A 40 17.87 17.56 19.90
CA GLN A 40 19.21 17.25 20.40
C GLN A 40 19.73 16.00 19.69
N PHE A 41 21.04 15.77 19.71
CA PHE A 41 21.60 14.54 19.20
C PHE A 41 22.62 13.94 20.17
N HIS A 42 22.77 12.62 20.08
CA HIS A 42 23.78 11.86 20.82
C HIS A 42 24.43 10.86 19.88
N ASP A 43 25.76 10.77 19.92
CA ASP A 43 26.53 9.84 19.09
C ASP A 43 26.95 8.65 19.92
N GLU A 44 26.71 7.45 19.40
CA GLU A 44 27.04 6.19 20.07
C GLU A 44 27.95 5.33 19.21
N PRO A 45 28.98 4.69 19.80
CA PRO A 45 29.85 3.81 19.04
C PRO A 45 29.02 2.65 18.52
N PHE A 46 29.17 2.35 17.23
CA PHE A 46 28.46 1.24 16.62
C PHE A 46 29.37 0.50 15.66
N ARG A 47 29.39 -0.83 15.77
CA ARG A 47 30.16 -1.69 14.89
C ARG A 47 29.20 -2.32 13.89
N PRO A 48 29.22 -1.90 12.61
CA PRO A 48 28.40 -2.54 11.58
C PRO A 48 28.75 -4.02 11.48
N PHE A 49 27.82 -4.82 10.96
CA PHE A 49 27.99 -6.27 10.95
C PHE A 49 27.49 -6.97 9.68
N ILE A 50 28.00 -8.18 9.47
CA ILE A 50 27.51 -9.16 8.49
C ILE A 50 27.37 -10.50 9.22
N LEU A 51 26.25 -11.20 9.03
CA LEU A 51 26.08 -12.55 9.56
C LEU A 51 26.57 -13.58 8.54
N LEU A 52 27.33 -14.59 8.97
CA LEU A 52 28.00 -15.58 8.14
C LEU A 52 27.68 -17.00 8.61
N SER A 53 27.67 -17.93 7.67
CA SER A 53 27.58 -19.36 7.98
C SER A 53 28.91 -19.97 8.41
N ASP A 54 30.02 -19.48 7.87
CA ASP A 54 31.37 -20.00 8.12
C ASP A 54 32.40 -18.85 8.12
N PRO A 55 33.24 -18.69 9.16
CA PRO A 55 34.26 -17.64 9.22
C PRO A 55 35.32 -17.78 8.12
N ALA A 56 35.57 -18.97 7.57
CA ALA A 56 36.53 -19.15 6.47
C ALA A 56 36.15 -18.35 5.21
N LEU A 57 34.87 -17.97 5.08
CA LEU A 57 34.39 -17.11 3.98
C LEU A 57 35.08 -15.75 3.97
N VAL A 58 35.43 -15.18 5.11
CA VAL A 58 36.13 -13.86 5.16
C VAL A 58 37.65 -13.98 5.01
N SER A 59 38.20 -15.22 4.97
CA SER A 59 39.64 -15.42 4.75
C SER A 59 40.09 -14.80 3.42
N GLY A 60 41.13 -13.95 3.50
CA GLY A 60 41.66 -13.17 2.37
C GLY A 60 40.99 -11.79 2.17
N CYS A 61 39.97 -11.45 2.96
CA CYS A 61 39.40 -10.10 2.94
C CYS A 61 40.38 -9.10 3.57
N ARG A 62 40.56 -7.94 2.92
CA ARG A 62 41.45 -6.88 3.42
C ARG A 62 40.82 -6.00 4.49
N ALA A 63 39.49 -6.03 4.62
CA ALA A 63 38.77 -5.25 5.60
C ALA A 63 38.98 -5.83 7.01
N PRO A 64 39.49 -5.04 7.98
CA PRO A 64 39.65 -5.52 9.34
C PRO A 64 38.29 -5.80 9.95
N CYS A 65 38.13 -6.97 10.56
CA CYS A 65 36.93 -7.33 11.30
C CYS A 65 37.25 -8.28 12.45
N SER A 66 36.40 -8.27 13.47
CA SER A 66 36.40 -9.30 14.50
C SER A 66 35.25 -10.26 14.25
N VAL A 67 35.49 -11.56 14.46
CA VAL A 67 34.46 -12.59 14.35
C VAL A 67 33.92 -12.94 15.73
N ARG A 68 32.61 -12.85 15.90
CA ARG A 68 31.89 -13.35 17.08
C ARG A 68 31.09 -14.58 16.67
N GLN A 69 31.23 -15.68 17.38
CA GLN A 69 30.33 -16.84 17.25
C GLN A 69 29.06 -16.60 18.05
N LEU A 70 27.91 -16.87 17.44
CA LEU A 70 26.59 -16.78 18.04
C LEU A 70 26.20 -18.14 18.66
N ALA A 71 25.33 -18.12 19.67
CA ALA A 71 24.82 -19.33 20.30
C ALA A 71 23.87 -20.10 19.35
N GLY A 72 23.75 -21.42 19.53
CA GLY A 72 22.90 -22.29 18.72
C GLY A 72 23.56 -22.75 17.40
N ASP A 73 22.90 -23.69 16.72
CA ASP A 73 23.44 -24.39 15.55
C ASP A 73 22.84 -23.95 14.21
N ASP A 74 22.04 -22.89 14.22
CA ASP A 74 21.41 -22.31 13.04
C ASP A 74 22.43 -21.86 11.97
N PHE A 75 21.93 -21.56 10.77
CA PHE A 75 22.79 -21.37 9.60
C PHE A 75 23.75 -20.18 9.72
N TYR A 76 23.25 -18.97 10.01
CA TYR A 76 24.08 -17.79 10.20
C TYR A 76 24.58 -17.70 11.65
N ARG A 77 25.63 -18.48 11.93
CA ARG A 77 26.18 -18.68 13.28
C ARG A 77 27.36 -17.78 13.65
N PHE A 78 27.86 -16.99 12.72
CA PHE A 78 28.95 -16.04 12.96
C PHE A 78 28.50 -14.62 12.65
N GLN A 79 28.99 -13.66 13.42
CA GLN A 79 28.80 -12.24 13.21
C GLN A 79 30.16 -11.59 13.01
N LEU A 80 30.41 -11.06 11.82
CA LEU A 80 31.54 -10.18 11.56
C LEU A 80 31.20 -8.79 12.07
N LEU A 81 32.08 -8.18 12.83
CA LEU A 81 31.94 -6.82 13.36
C LEU A 81 33.06 -5.95 12.79
N PHE A 82 32.69 -4.79 12.27
CA PHE A 82 33.58 -3.84 11.59
C PHE A 82 33.70 -2.55 12.39
N ASP A 83 34.79 -1.82 12.21
CA ASP A 83 34.99 -0.53 12.90
C ASP A 83 34.43 0.66 12.10
N SER A 84 34.16 0.45 10.80
CA SER A 84 33.53 1.44 9.93
C SER A 84 32.54 0.82 8.96
N TRP A 85 31.60 1.62 8.46
CA TRP A 85 30.69 1.19 7.41
C TRP A 85 31.42 0.85 6.10
N GLY A 86 32.49 1.58 5.78
CA GLY A 86 33.32 1.33 4.60
C GLY A 86 33.97 -0.07 4.60
N ASP A 87 34.48 -0.51 5.75
CA ASP A 87 35.04 -1.86 5.92
C ASP A 87 33.96 -2.93 5.75
N CYS A 88 32.78 -2.69 6.32
CA CYS A 88 31.63 -3.58 6.17
C CYS A 88 31.20 -3.71 4.69
N LEU A 89 31.14 -2.60 3.94
CA LEU A 89 30.83 -2.60 2.50
C LEU A 89 31.91 -3.32 1.68
N THR A 90 33.18 -3.12 2.02
CA THR A 90 34.32 -3.82 1.39
C THR A 90 34.23 -5.33 1.61
N ALA A 91 33.90 -5.77 2.83
CA ALA A 91 33.70 -7.17 3.13
C ALA A 91 32.47 -7.75 2.41
N ARG A 92 31.36 -7.00 2.31
CA ARG A 92 30.20 -7.40 1.50
C ARG A 92 30.59 -7.65 0.05
N ASP A 93 31.31 -6.73 -0.59
CA ASP A 93 31.71 -6.87 -2.00
C ASP A 93 32.66 -8.04 -2.20
N PHE A 94 33.59 -8.22 -1.27
CA PHE A 94 34.48 -9.38 -1.25
C PHE A 94 33.70 -10.68 -1.14
N LEU A 95 32.74 -10.78 -0.21
CA LEU A 95 31.90 -11.96 -0.03
C LEU A 95 31.09 -12.24 -1.29
N ALA A 96 30.48 -11.21 -1.89
CA ALA A 96 29.71 -11.36 -3.13
C ALA A 96 30.56 -11.90 -4.28
N ALA A 97 31.79 -11.38 -4.44
CA ALA A 97 32.73 -11.87 -5.44
C ALA A 97 33.20 -13.30 -5.16
N LYS A 98 33.56 -13.61 -3.91
CA LYS A 98 34.08 -14.93 -3.50
C LYS A 98 33.03 -16.04 -3.60
N THR A 99 31.77 -15.74 -3.30
CA THR A 99 30.69 -16.74 -3.35
C THR A 99 29.95 -16.76 -4.69
N GLY A 100 30.17 -15.77 -5.56
CA GLY A 100 29.38 -15.57 -6.77
C GLY A 100 27.91 -15.24 -6.51
N MET A 101 27.55 -14.85 -5.28
CA MET A 101 26.17 -14.61 -4.86
C MET A 101 26.05 -13.20 -4.28
N PRO A 102 25.15 -12.35 -4.78
CA PRO A 102 24.92 -11.03 -4.19
C PRO A 102 24.21 -11.14 -2.83
N ALA A 103 24.31 -10.08 -2.02
CA ALA A 103 23.71 -10.01 -0.68
C ALA A 103 22.18 -10.25 -0.64
N GLY A 104 21.49 -10.00 -1.75
CA GLY A 104 20.05 -10.24 -1.88
C GLY A 104 19.67 -11.70 -2.13
N SER A 105 20.63 -12.59 -2.44
CA SER A 105 20.34 -13.99 -2.75
C SER A 105 19.79 -14.75 -1.55
N ALA A 106 18.84 -15.67 -1.79
CA ALA A 106 18.29 -16.53 -0.76
C ALA A 106 19.34 -17.50 -0.20
N ASP A 107 20.20 -17.99 -1.08
CA ASP A 107 21.17 -19.04 -0.78
C ASP A 107 22.53 -18.50 -0.33
N ALA A 108 22.70 -17.18 -0.32
CA ALA A 108 23.94 -16.54 0.09
C ALA A 108 24.38 -17.08 1.48
N PRO A 109 25.65 -17.52 1.62
CA PRO A 109 26.18 -18.01 2.90
C PRO A 109 26.48 -16.86 3.88
N TYR A 110 26.03 -15.66 3.56
CA TYR A 110 26.09 -14.47 4.38
C TYR A 110 24.79 -13.67 4.27
N LEU A 111 24.45 -12.92 5.31
CA LEU A 111 23.31 -12.03 5.38
C LEU A 111 23.81 -10.61 5.66
N PHE A 112 23.65 -9.75 4.66
CA PHE A 112 24.02 -8.33 4.73
C PHE A 112 22.77 -7.46 4.72
N ILE A 113 22.72 -6.51 5.64
CA ILE A 113 21.66 -5.50 5.76
C ILE A 113 22.25 -4.17 5.29
N SER A 114 21.74 -3.64 4.17
CA SER A 114 22.37 -2.53 3.43
C SER A 114 22.15 -1.13 4.02
N ASP A 115 21.41 -1.03 5.11
CA ASP A 115 21.08 0.22 5.79
C ASP A 115 21.69 0.16 7.20
N LEU A 116 22.66 1.04 7.48
CA LEU A 116 23.36 1.08 8.76
C LEU A 116 22.41 1.45 9.90
N SER A 117 21.47 2.36 9.67
CA SER A 117 20.47 2.73 10.68
C SER A 117 19.58 1.54 11.01
N HIS A 118 19.19 0.75 10.00
CA HIS A 118 18.48 -0.51 10.22
C HIS A 118 19.33 -1.55 10.98
N GLN A 119 20.64 -1.66 10.70
CA GLN A 119 21.53 -2.53 11.48
C GLN A 119 21.58 -2.12 12.95
N TYR A 120 21.70 -0.82 13.22
CA TYR A 120 21.70 -0.28 14.57
C TYR A 120 20.38 -0.63 15.29
N LEU A 121 19.23 -0.31 14.68
CA LEU A 121 17.90 -0.58 15.27
C LEU A 121 17.68 -2.07 15.55
N LEU A 122 18.18 -2.96 14.69
CA LEU A 122 18.14 -4.41 14.90
C LEU A 122 19.04 -4.87 16.04
N ALA A 123 20.27 -4.37 16.12
CA ALA A 123 21.25 -4.85 17.09
C ALA A 123 21.01 -4.32 18.50
N THR A 124 20.57 -3.06 18.64
CA THR A 124 20.35 -2.41 19.94
C THR A 124 18.93 -2.61 20.46
N GLY A 125 17.98 -2.91 19.58
CA GLY A 125 16.56 -2.92 19.90
C GLY A 125 15.95 -1.51 20.01
N ALA A 126 16.66 -0.48 19.57
CA ALA A 126 16.11 0.86 19.41
C ALA A 126 14.98 0.88 18.37
N THR A 127 13.97 1.69 18.66
CA THR A 127 12.87 2.02 17.74
C THR A 127 12.54 3.50 17.90
N LEU A 128 11.88 4.10 16.91
CA LEU A 128 11.61 5.55 16.94
C LEU A 128 10.28 5.85 17.65
N PHE A 129 10.14 7.09 18.08
CA PHE A 129 8.90 7.72 18.55
C PHE A 129 8.29 7.17 19.84
N LYS A 130 9.04 6.40 20.62
CA LYS A 130 8.66 6.08 22.01
C LYS A 130 8.49 7.38 22.80
N GLY A 131 7.42 7.48 23.60
CA GLY A 131 7.15 8.65 24.42
C GLY A 131 6.77 9.94 23.68
N LEU A 132 6.62 9.91 22.35
CA LEU A 132 6.11 11.04 21.56
C LEU A 132 4.69 10.73 21.10
N ASP A 133 3.80 11.70 21.05
CA ASP A 133 2.55 11.61 20.32
C ASP A 133 2.74 12.00 18.85
N PHE A 134 1.79 11.65 17.98
CA PHE A 134 1.95 11.90 16.54
C PHE A 134 2.01 13.39 16.21
N GLY A 135 1.31 14.22 16.98
CA GLY A 135 1.35 15.68 16.87
C GLY A 135 2.65 16.31 17.35
N ASP A 136 3.51 15.58 18.08
CA ASP A 136 4.81 16.08 18.52
C ASP A 136 5.84 16.10 17.38
N LEU A 137 5.58 15.37 16.29
CA LEU A 137 6.42 15.40 15.10
C LEU A 137 6.24 16.72 14.37
N ARG A 138 7.34 17.45 14.17
CA ARG A 138 7.34 18.61 13.29
C ARG A 138 7.30 18.16 11.85
N CYS A 139 6.26 18.54 11.14
CA CYS A 139 6.09 18.17 9.74
C CYS A 139 6.10 19.41 8.86
N LEU A 140 6.60 19.28 7.62
CA LEU A 140 6.54 20.32 6.61
C LEU A 140 6.02 19.71 5.30
N ALA A 141 4.79 20.05 4.93
CA ALA A 141 4.25 19.76 3.62
C ALA A 141 4.87 20.73 2.59
N LEU A 142 5.28 20.19 1.45
CA LEU A 142 5.93 20.88 0.34
C LEU A 142 5.26 20.46 -0.97
N ASP A 143 4.94 21.44 -1.81
CA ASP A 143 4.43 21.25 -3.17
C ASP A 143 4.96 22.37 -4.08
N ILE A 144 5.22 22.08 -5.35
CA ILE A 144 5.68 23.05 -6.34
C ILE A 144 4.74 23.12 -7.55
N GLU A 145 4.67 24.31 -8.14
CA GLU A 145 4.08 24.49 -9.46
C GLU A 145 5.12 24.99 -10.46
N THR A 146 5.06 24.45 -11.67
CA THR A 146 6.07 24.64 -12.70
C THR A 146 5.45 25.26 -13.95
N TYR A 147 6.13 26.23 -14.53
CA TYR A 147 5.76 26.75 -15.84
C TYR A 147 5.97 25.67 -16.91
N CYS A 148 5.09 25.63 -17.92
CA CYS A 148 5.26 24.78 -19.09
C CYS A 148 5.26 25.68 -20.33
N ALA A 149 6.36 25.67 -21.08
CA ALA A 149 6.49 26.43 -22.31
C ALA A 149 5.43 26.05 -23.35
N GLU A 150 5.05 27.02 -24.18
CA GLU A 150 4.10 26.83 -25.27
C GLU A 150 4.58 25.73 -26.24
N GLY A 151 3.63 24.93 -26.74
CA GLY A 151 3.92 23.80 -27.63
C GLY A 151 4.32 22.50 -26.91
N PHE A 152 4.31 22.47 -25.58
CA PHE A 152 4.57 21.27 -24.79
C PHE A 152 3.40 20.90 -23.87
N GLU A 153 3.17 19.60 -23.69
CA GLU A 153 2.10 19.09 -22.83
C GLU A 153 2.51 18.97 -21.34
N PHE A 154 3.81 18.95 -21.06
CA PHE A 154 4.35 18.73 -19.71
C PHE A 154 5.67 19.49 -19.52
N SER A 155 5.88 19.99 -18.30
CA SER A 155 7.08 20.74 -17.92
C SER A 155 8.30 19.83 -17.79
N ASN A 156 9.47 20.34 -18.15
CA ASN A 156 10.73 19.63 -18.07
C ASN A 156 11.76 20.49 -17.32
N PRO A 157 12.29 20.03 -16.18
CA PRO A 157 13.18 20.86 -15.36
C PRO A 157 14.49 21.23 -16.07
N LYS A 158 14.88 20.50 -17.12
CA LYS A 158 16.07 20.80 -17.94
C LYS A 158 15.79 21.90 -18.99
N ARG A 159 14.53 22.18 -19.29
CA ARG A 159 14.14 23.27 -20.19
C ARG A 159 14.21 24.59 -19.41
N ARG A 160 14.85 25.60 -19.99
CA ARG A 160 15.15 26.85 -19.27
C ARG A 160 13.87 27.59 -18.88
N GLU A 161 12.90 27.61 -19.81
CA GLU A 161 11.60 28.26 -19.74
C GLU A 161 10.67 27.63 -18.70
N ASP A 162 10.81 26.32 -18.45
CA ASP A 162 9.98 25.57 -17.52
C ASP A 162 10.48 25.71 -16.08
N ARG A 163 10.52 26.95 -15.60
CA ARG A 163 10.95 27.27 -14.23
C ARG A 163 9.91 26.89 -13.19
N ILE A 164 10.34 26.67 -11.95
CA ILE A 164 9.47 26.67 -10.78
C ILE A 164 8.89 28.09 -10.65
N VAL A 165 7.57 28.20 -10.55
CA VAL A 165 6.83 29.46 -10.42
C VAL A 165 6.12 29.60 -9.07
N SER A 166 5.96 28.50 -8.33
CA SER A 166 5.44 28.53 -6.96
C SER A 166 6.06 27.41 -6.13
N ILE A 167 6.35 27.69 -4.86
CA ILE A 167 6.70 26.70 -3.84
C ILE A 167 5.81 26.96 -2.64
N ALA A 168 4.84 26.09 -2.37
CA ALA A 168 3.99 26.18 -1.19
C ALA A 168 4.56 25.31 -0.07
N LEU A 169 4.38 25.82 1.15
CA LEU A 169 4.84 25.19 2.37
C LEU A 169 3.75 25.31 3.44
N LYS A 170 3.51 24.22 4.16
CA LYS A 170 2.67 24.23 5.35
C LYS A 170 3.28 23.38 6.44
N ASP A 171 3.53 23.97 7.60
CA ASP A 171 4.02 23.21 8.75
C ASP A 171 2.89 22.60 9.61
N SER A 172 3.27 21.66 10.48
CA SER A 172 2.35 21.02 11.41
C SER A 172 1.76 21.97 12.48
N HIS A 173 2.36 23.14 12.69
CA HIS A 173 1.94 24.15 13.66
C HIS A 173 0.99 25.21 13.06
N GLY A 174 0.74 25.14 11.75
CA GLY A 174 -0.23 25.95 11.04
C GLY A 174 0.36 27.10 10.22
N THR A 175 1.68 27.31 10.24
CA THR A 175 2.31 28.32 9.38
C THR A 175 2.24 27.89 7.93
N GLU A 176 1.76 28.80 7.08
CA GLU A 176 1.65 28.63 5.64
C GLU A 176 2.52 29.67 4.95
N THR A 177 3.19 29.28 3.87
CA THR A 177 4.04 30.17 3.09
C THR A 177 3.98 29.76 1.63
N VAL A 178 3.90 30.74 0.74
CA VAL A 178 4.10 30.55 -0.70
C VAL A 178 5.28 31.39 -1.12
N LEU A 179 6.30 30.75 -1.69
CA LEU A 179 7.37 31.45 -2.39
C LEU A 179 6.89 31.66 -3.83
N ARG A 180 6.80 32.92 -4.23
CA ARG A 180 6.02 33.34 -5.41
C ARG A 180 6.93 33.78 -6.56
N GLY A 181 6.78 33.17 -7.73
CA GLY A 181 7.61 33.42 -8.91
C GLY A 181 7.33 34.73 -9.66
N ASP A 182 6.25 35.44 -9.30
CA ASP A 182 5.94 36.82 -9.72
C ASP A 182 6.70 37.86 -8.88
N GLN A 183 7.19 37.48 -7.69
CA GLN A 183 7.90 38.37 -6.76
C GLN A 183 9.39 38.03 -6.63
N LEU A 184 9.73 36.74 -6.73
CA LEU A 184 11.07 36.22 -6.59
C LEU A 184 11.51 35.55 -7.90
N ASP A 185 12.78 35.71 -8.24
CA ASP A 185 13.37 34.83 -9.24
C ASP A 185 13.49 33.40 -8.69
N GLU A 186 13.60 32.43 -9.59
CA GLU A 186 13.68 31.02 -9.20
C GLU A 186 14.88 30.71 -8.27
N PRO A 187 16.09 31.27 -8.49
CA PRO A 187 17.18 31.15 -7.52
C PRO A 187 16.84 31.66 -6.11
N ALA A 188 16.16 32.80 -5.99
CA ALA A 188 15.76 33.33 -4.69
C ALA A 188 14.70 32.45 -4.02
N MET A 189 13.74 31.90 -4.78
CA MET A 189 12.78 30.92 -4.24
C MET A 189 13.47 29.67 -3.72
N LEU A 190 14.44 29.11 -4.45
CA LEU A 190 15.19 27.93 -4.00
C LEU A 190 16.03 28.20 -2.74
N ARG A 191 16.64 29.39 -2.62
CA ARG A 191 17.33 29.79 -1.39
C ARG A 191 16.35 29.99 -0.23
N ALA A 192 15.20 30.61 -0.47
CA ALA A 192 14.16 30.78 0.53
C ALA A 192 13.58 29.44 0.99
N LEU A 193 13.48 28.44 0.10
CA LEU A 193 13.11 27.07 0.47
C LEU A 193 14.13 26.44 1.44
N ASN A 194 15.44 26.58 1.18
CA ASN A 194 16.46 26.13 2.12
C ASN A 194 16.30 26.77 3.51
N GLU A 195 16.03 28.08 3.53
CA GLU A 195 15.82 28.83 4.76
C GLU A 195 14.55 28.38 5.50
N ALA A 196 13.46 28.15 4.79
CA ALA A 196 12.22 27.67 5.36
C ALA A 196 12.36 26.27 5.98
N ILE A 197 13.01 25.34 5.29
CA ILE A 197 13.29 23.99 5.83
C ILE A 197 14.18 24.08 7.08
N ARG A 198 15.22 24.93 7.04
CA ARG A 198 16.13 25.13 8.18
C ARG A 198 15.42 25.76 9.38
N GLY A 199 14.59 26.78 9.15
CA GLY A 199 13.86 27.49 10.20
C GLY A 199 12.76 26.64 10.84
N CYS A 200 12.01 25.87 10.04
CA CYS A 200 11.00 24.94 10.53
C CYS A 200 11.61 23.75 11.31
N ASP A 201 12.78 23.27 10.86
CA ASP A 201 13.44 22.07 11.36
C ASP A 201 12.51 20.83 11.44
N PRO A 202 11.88 20.43 10.31
CA PRO A 202 10.91 19.34 10.30
C PRO A 202 11.54 17.97 10.57
N ASP A 203 10.91 17.16 11.39
CA ASP A 203 11.17 15.72 11.49
C ASP A 203 10.82 14.99 10.21
N VAL A 204 9.74 15.44 9.56
CA VAL A 204 9.17 14.80 8.38
C VAL A 204 8.87 15.86 7.31
N ILE A 205 9.46 15.69 6.13
CA ILE A 205 9.07 16.43 4.92
C ILE A 205 8.03 15.58 4.20
N ILE A 206 6.92 16.21 3.82
CA ILE A 206 5.75 15.53 3.25
C ILE A 206 5.45 16.16 1.90
N GLY A 207 5.03 15.33 0.94
CA GLY A 207 4.44 15.80 -0.31
C GLY A 207 3.53 14.73 -0.91
N HIS A 208 2.96 14.98 -2.08
CA HIS A 208 2.14 14.02 -2.80
C HIS A 208 2.74 13.69 -4.17
N ASN A 209 3.24 12.46 -4.33
CA ASN A 209 4.11 12.05 -5.45
C ASN A 209 5.45 12.82 -5.48
N ILE A 210 5.88 13.28 -4.30
CA ILE A 210 7.03 14.16 -4.08
C ILE A 210 8.35 13.57 -4.58
N PHE A 211 8.52 12.23 -4.47
CA PHE A 211 9.74 11.56 -4.92
C PHE A 211 9.87 11.60 -6.44
N ARG A 212 8.76 11.54 -7.18
CA ARG A 212 8.73 11.33 -8.63
C ARG A 212 8.46 12.61 -9.41
N PHE A 213 8.37 13.75 -8.72
CA PHE A 213 8.14 15.05 -9.32
C PHE A 213 8.91 16.15 -8.59
N ASP A 214 8.39 16.65 -7.46
CA ASP A 214 8.86 17.87 -6.79
C ASP A 214 10.35 17.84 -6.49
N LEU A 215 10.83 16.77 -5.85
CA LEU A 215 12.24 16.68 -5.45
C LEU A 215 13.17 16.59 -6.66
N GLU A 216 12.80 15.82 -7.70
CA GLU A 216 13.57 15.73 -8.94
C GLU A 216 13.63 17.09 -9.65
N TYR A 217 12.51 17.80 -9.69
CA TYR A 217 12.42 19.12 -10.30
C TYR A 217 13.29 20.13 -9.55
N ILE A 218 13.15 20.20 -8.23
CA ILE A 218 13.94 21.08 -7.35
C ILE A 218 15.44 20.76 -7.49
N ALA A 219 15.85 19.49 -7.53
CA ALA A 219 17.25 19.11 -7.73
C ALA A 219 17.81 19.68 -9.03
N ALA A 220 17.12 19.42 -10.14
CA ALA A 220 17.58 19.79 -11.46
C ALA A 220 17.64 21.32 -11.62
N ARG A 221 16.67 22.06 -11.05
CA ARG A 221 16.70 23.53 -11.05
C ARG A 221 17.77 24.09 -10.11
N ALA A 222 17.97 23.49 -8.94
CA ALA A 222 19.04 23.90 -8.03
C ALA A 222 20.42 23.66 -8.66
N GLU A 223 20.63 22.54 -9.35
CA GLU A 223 21.85 22.26 -10.11
C GLU A 223 22.07 23.30 -11.23
N LEU A 224 21.03 23.60 -12.03
CA LEU A 224 21.08 24.63 -13.09
C LEU A 224 21.54 26.00 -12.55
N HIS A 225 21.11 26.35 -11.33
CA HIS A 225 21.41 27.63 -10.68
C HIS A 225 22.62 27.60 -9.74
N GLY A 226 23.31 26.47 -9.61
CA GLY A 226 24.45 26.31 -8.69
C GLY A 226 24.08 26.45 -7.20
N ILE A 227 22.86 26.09 -6.82
CA ILE A 227 22.34 26.18 -5.45
C ILE A 227 22.49 24.84 -4.74
N ARG A 228 23.18 24.84 -3.59
CA ARG A 228 23.29 23.66 -2.74
C ARG A 228 22.03 23.50 -1.87
N LEU A 229 21.35 22.36 -1.98
CA LEU A 229 20.17 22.00 -1.17
C LEU A 229 20.59 21.49 0.22
N GLY A 230 21.00 22.36 1.15
CA GLY A 230 21.54 21.96 2.46
C GLY A 230 20.49 21.50 3.48
N TRP A 231 19.69 20.49 3.17
CA TRP A 231 18.49 20.12 3.95
C TRP A 231 18.75 19.18 5.14
N GLY A 232 19.85 18.44 5.13
CA GLY A 232 20.25 17.60 6.26
C GLY A 232 20.47 18.45 7.52
N ARG A 233 20.21 17.89 8.71
CA ARG A 233 20.47 18.59 9.99
C ARG A 233 21.95 18.89 10.22
N ASN A 234 22.85 18.21 9.50
CA ASN A 234 24.28 18.49 9.44
C ASN A 234 24.68 19.43 8.28
N GLY A 235 23.71 20.02 7.57
CA GLY A 235 23.92 20.85 6.38
C GLY A 235 24.29 20.08 5.11
N ALA A 236 24.29 18.74 5.14
CA ALA A 236 24.54 17.94 3.94
C ALA A 236 23.36 18.00 2.97
N PRO A 237 23.61 17.90 1.65
CA PRO A 237 22.54 17.72 0.69
C PRO A 237 21.88 16.35 0.84
N PRO A 238 20.62 16.19 0.38
CA PRO A 238 19.97 14.90 0.31
C PRO A 238 20.81 13.88 -0.46
N HIS A 239 20.84 12.64 0.02
CA HIS A 239 21.39 11.52 -0.72
C HIS A 239 20.33 10.95 -1.67
N ILE A 240 20.68 10.75 -2.94
CA ILE A 240 19.73 10.31 -3.97
C ILE A 240 20.13 8.92 -4.47
N THR A 241 19.23 7.95 -4.33
CA THR A 241 19.31 6.65 -4.99
C THR A 241 18.35 6.64 -6.17
N ALA A 242 18.87 6.90 -7.38
CA ALA A 242 18.08 7.17 -8.58
C ALA A 242 17.09 6.04 -8.98
N ASN A 243 17.50 4.78 -8.82
CA ASN A 243 16.76 3.63 -9.32
C ASN A 243 16.18 2.78 -8.17
N SER A 244 15.35 3.38 -7.33
CA SER A 244 14.63 2.63 -6.31
C SER A 244 13.33 2.07 -6.88
N ARG A 245 12.99 0.86 -6.44
CA ARG A 245 11.80 0.14 -6.87
C ARG A 245 11.02 -0.29 -5.64
N TRP A 246 9.73 0.02 -5.63
CA TRP A 246 8.80 -0.45 -4.62
C TRP A 246 7.76 -1.36 -5.27
N SER A 247 7.62 -2.56 -4.71
CA SER A 247 6.65 -3.56 -5.17
C SER A 247 5.52 -3.67 -4.17
N LEU A 248 4.30 -3.52 -4.67
CA LEU A 248 3.07 -3.54 -3.89
C LEU A 248 2.06 -4.47 -4.58
N ALA A 249 1.97 -5.70 -4.08
CA ALA A 249 1.27 -6.81 -4.75
C ALA A 249 1.69 -6.93 -6.24
N GLU A 250 0.74 -6.82 -7.18
CA GLU A 250 1.00 -6.85 -8.62
C GLU A 250 1.62 -5.57 -9.19
N LYS A 251 1.66 -4.47 -8.41
CA LYS A 251 2.16 -3.18 -8.87
C LYS A 251 3.64 -3.01 -8.57
N VAL A 252 4.29 -2.30 -9.48
CA VAL A 252 5.68 -1.88 -9.38
C VAL A 252 5.71 -0.38 -9.59
N ILE A 253 6.31 0.34 -8.65
CA ILE A 253 6.51 1.77 -8.74
C ILE A 253 8.01 2.05 -8.66
N ASP A 254 8.53 2.62 -9.73
CA ASP A 254 9.90 3.11 -9.78
C ASP A 254 9.93 4.58 -9.33
N TYR A 255 10.89 4.91 -8.48
CA TYR A 255 11.07 6.25 -7.91
C TYR A 255 12.52 6.47 -7.53
N PRO A 256 13.05 7.70 -7.64
CA PRO A 256 14.30 8.02 -6.98
C PRO A 256 14.01 8.13 -5.49
N ARG A 257 14.84 7.47 -4.68
CA ARG A 257 14.77 7.60 -3.24
C ARG A 257 15.63 8.78 -2.81
N TRP A 258 15.07 9.59 -1.94
CA TRP A 258 15.74 10.72 -1.32
C TRP A 258 15.86 10.49 0.18
N ASP A 259 17.07 10.58 0.71
CA ASP A 259 17.34 10.47 2.14
C ASP A 259 17.94 11.79 2.65
N VAL A 260 17.31 12.40 3.65
CA VAL A 260 17.72 13.70 4.21
C VAL A 260 18.25 13.48 5.61
N TYR A 261 19.55 13.69 5.81
CA TYR A 261 20.24 13.34 7.05
C TYR A 261 19.53 13.91 8.30
N GLY A 262 19.04 13.01 9.16
CA GLY A 262 18.36 13.32 10.41
C GLY A 262 16.88 13.67 10.24
N ARG A 263 16.29 13.48 9.06
CA ARG A 263 14.86 13.74 8.75
C ARG A 263 14.29 12.55 7.96
N HIS A 264 12.97 12.46 7.90
CA HIS A 264 12.27 11.50 7.03
C HIS A 264 11.56 12.24 5.90
N ILE A 265 11.43 11.60 4.75
CA ILE A 265 10.50 12.02 3.69
C ILE A 265 9.37 11.01 3.61
N ILE A 266 8.13 11.49 3.70
CA ILE A 266 6.93 10.67 3.53
C ILE A 266 6.15 11.18 2.32
N ASP A 267 6.07 10.33 1.30
CA ASP A 267 5.24 10.57 0.14
C ASP A 267 3.83 10.02 0.38
N THR A 268 2.86 10.93 0.48
CA THR A 268 1.46 10.56 0.72
C THR A 268 0.87 9.75 -0.43
N TYR A 269 1.41 9.83 -1.65
CA TYR A 269 1.00 8.98 -2.76
C TYR A 269 1.25 7.49 -2.43
N PHE A 270 2.38 7.15 -1.79
CA PHE A 270 2.63 5.78 -1.36
C PHE A 270 1.70 5.34 -0.23
N LEU A 271 1.38 6.24 0.70
CA LEU A 271 0.39 5.95 1.76
C LEU A 271 -1.00 5.67 1.17
N VAL A 272 -1.40 6.43 0.14
CA VAL A 272 -2.65 6.21 -0.60
C VAL A 272 -2.63 4.86 -1.32
N GLN A 273 -1.51 4.48 -1.97
CA GLN A 273 -1.39 3.15 -2.58
C GLN A 273 -1.56 2.03 -1.54
N LEU A 274 -0.97 2.18 -0.36
CA LEU A 274 -1.08 1.24 0.76
C LEU A 274 -2.51 1.15 1.31
N TYR A 275 -3.21 2.27 1.43
CA TYR A 275 -4.61 2.30 1.85
C TYR A 275 -5.52 1.58 0.86
N ASP A 276 -5.33 1.84 -0.43
CA ASP A 276 -6.26 1.43 -1.47
C ASP A 276 -6.03 0.00 -1.99
N ILE A 277 -4.89 -0.63 -1.65
CA ILE A 277 -4.59 -2.00 -2.07
C ILE A 277 -5.66 -3.01 -1.62
N SER A 278 -6.18 -2.83 -0.41
CA SER A 278 -7.15 -3.72 0.23
C SER A 278 -8.59 -3.31 -0.08
N LEU A 279 -8.89 -2.02 -0.04
CA LEU A 279 -10.25 -1.49 -0.20
C LEU A 279 -10.71 -1.41 -1.65
N ARG A 280 -9.76 -1.19 -2.56
CA ARG A 280 -10.00 -0.95 -3.99
C ARG A 280 -11.17 0.03 -4.22
N SER A 281 -11.22 1.09 -3.43
CA SER A 281 -12.34 2.05 -3.35
C SER A 281 -12.07 3.36 -4.08
N LEU A 282 -10.79 3.73 -4.28
CA LEU A 282 -10.42 4.96 -4.96
C LEU A 282 -10.55 4.83 -6.49
N GLU A 283 -11.02 5.90 -7.12
CA GLU A 283 -11.09 6.03 -8.59
C GLU A 283 -9.76 6.51 -9.18
N SER A 284 -9.05 7.38 -8.46
CA SER A 284 -7.74 7.93 -8.81
C SER A 284 -6.89 8.07 -7.55
N HIS A 285 -5.58 8.08 -7.73
CA HIS A 285 -4.60 8.30 -6.66
C HIS A 285 -4.05 9.72 -6.63
N GLY A 286 -4.54 10.63 -7.49
CA GLY A 286 -4.14 12.03 -7.45
C GLY A 286 -4.76 12.78 -6.27
N LEU A 287 -3.98 13.69 -5.67
CA LEU A 287 -4.28 14.40 -4.43
C LEU A 287 -5.73 14.91 -4.35
N LYS A 288 -6.18 15.64 -5.37
CA LYS A 288 -7.51 16.29 -5.39
C LYS A 288 -8.66 15.27 -5.26
N GLN A 289 -8.56 14.13 -5.95
CA GLN A 289 -9.59 13.08 -5.88
C GLN A 289 -9.55 12.35 -4.54
N VAL A 290 -8.34 12.14 -4.01
CA VAL A 290 -8.13 11.53 -2.70
C VAL A 290 -8.65 12.45 -1.60
N ALA A 291 -8.40 13.75 -1.67
CA ALA A 291 -8.88 14.74 -0.72
C ALA A 291 -10.40 14.78 -0.65
N ARG A 292 -11.08 14.75 -1.80
CA ARG A 292 -12.55 14.61 -1.86
C ARG A 292 -13.03 13.28 -1.28
N HIS A 293 -12.35 12.17 -1.57
CA HIS A 293 -12.73 10.86 -1.02
C HIS A 293 -12.71 10.84 0.51
N PHE A 294 -11.72 11.48 1.12
CA PHE A 294 -11.60 11.57 2.57
C PHE A 294 -12.38 12.74 3.19
N GLY A 295 -13.02 13.60 2.38
CA GLY A 295 -13.74 14.78 2.87
C GLY A 295 -12.83 15.85 3.48
N ILE A 296 -11.57 15.92 3.04
CA ILE A 296 -10.57 16.91 3.52
C ILE A 296 -10.33 18.04 2.51
N ALA A 297 -10.95 17.98 1.34
CA ALA A 297 -10.95 19.11 0.41
C ALA A 297 -11.77 20.26 0.99
N ALA A 298 -11.23 21.48 0.95
CA ALA A 298 -11.94 22.67 1.42
C ALA A 298 -13.18 22.97 0.56
N ASP A 299 -14.22 23.57 1.15
CA ASP A 299 -15.45 23.94 0.45
C ASP A 299 -15.18 24.92 -0.72
N GLU A 300 -14.26 25.86 -0.52
CA GLU A 300 -13.83 26.86 -1.53
C GLU A 300 -12.52 26.46 -2.25
N ARG A 301 -12.23 25.16 -2.36
CA ARG A 301 -11.01 24.63 -3.02
C ARG A 301 -10.91 25.14 -4.47
N VAL A 302 -9.77 25.77 -4.78
CA VAL A 302 -9.47 26.21 -6.16
C VAL A 302 -9.15 24.99 -7.03
N TYR A 303 -9.54 24.98 -8.31
CA TYR A 303 -9.15 23.91 -9.23
C TYR A 303 -8.54 24.49 -10.49
N LEU A 304 -7.28 24.11 -10.76
CA LEU A 304 -6.59 24.42 -12.01
C LEU A 304 -6.30 23.11 -12.75
N ALA A 305 -6.58 23.07 -14.06
CA ALA A 305 -6.09 22.01 -14.91
C ALA A 305 -4.57 22.18 -15.11
N GLY A 306 -3.81 21.10 -15.25
CA GLY A 306 -2.34 21.17 -15.37
C GLY A 306 -1.85 22.09 -16.51
N GLY A 307 -2.53 22.07 -17.67
CA GLY A 307 -2.22 22.97 -18.78
C GLY A 307 -2.57 24.45 -18.52
N GLY A 308 -3.33 24.75 -17.47
CA GLY A 308 -3.73 26.09 -17.07
C GLY A 308 -2.74 26.78 -16.11
N ILE A 309 -1.70 26.09 -15.61
CA ILE A 309 -0.76 26.65 -14.63
C ILE A 309 0.04 27.84 -15.20
N ALA A 310 0.56 27.70 -16.42
CA ALA A 310 1.30 28.78 -17.09
C ALA A 310 0.41 30.01 -17.33
N ALA A 311 -0.80 29.80 -17.86
CA ALA A 311 -1.77 30.87 -18.09
C ALA A 311 -2.20 31.55 -16.78
N ALA A 312 -2.42 30.78 -15.70
CA ALA A 312 -2.73 31.33 -14.40
C ALA A 312 -1.56 32.15 -13.86
N PHE A 313 -0.32 31.68 -13.99
CA PHE A 313 0.86 32.44 -13.57
C PHE A 313 0.96 33.80 -14.28
N ASP A 314 0.70 33.85 -15.59
CA ASP A 314 0.83 35.07 -16.38
C ASP A 314 -0.33 36.07 -16.16
N SER A 315 -1.54 35.57 -15.91
CA SER A 315 -2.77 36.41 -15.91
C SER A 315 -3.44 36.57 -14.55
N ASP A 316 -3.36 35.57 -13.67
CA ASP A 316 -3.97 35.57 -12.34
C ASP A 316 -3.13 34.73 -11.34
N PRO A 317 -1.93 35.22 -10.98
CA PRO A 317 -1.02 34.47 -10.11
C PRO A 317 -1.60 34.24 -8.71
N GLU A 318 -2.51 35.08 -8.21
CA GLU A 318 -3.17 34.87 -6.92
C GLU A 318 -3.96 33.56 -6.88
N THR A 319 -4.69 33.24 -7.95
CA THR A 319 -5.42 31.96 -8.06
C THR A 319 -4.46 30.77 -8.06
N LEU A 320 -3.32 30.87 -8.75
CA LEU A 320 -2.27 29.83 -8.73
C LEU A 320 -1.74 29.59 -7.31
N TYR A 321 -1.46 30.65 -6.56
CA TYR A 321 -0.88 30.52 -5.22
C TYR A 321 -1.87 30.02 -4.18
N ARG A 322 -3.14 30.43 -4.28
CA ARG A 322 -4.22 29.83 -3.49
C ARG A 322 -4.37 28.34 -3.81
N TYR A 323 -4.33 27.98 -5.09
CA TYR A 323 -4.40 26.60 -5.53
C TYR A 323 -3.26 25.75 -4.95
N ASN A 324 -2.02 26.26 -4.95
CA ASN A 324 -0.86 25.56 -4.40
C ASN A 324 -0.91 25.47 -2.85
N LEU A 325 -1.40 26.51 -2.16
CA LEU A 325 -1.65 26.44 -0.71
C LEU A 325 -2.65 25.34 -0.33
N ASP A 326 -3.72 25.21 -1.10
CA ASP A 326 -4.69 24.14 -0.88
C ASP A 326 -4.06 22.75 -1.06
N ASP A 327 -3.09 22.58 -1.97
CA ASP A 327 -2.37 21.31 -2.15
C ASP A 327 -1.52 20.92 -0.94
N VAL A 328 -0.79 21.85 -0.33
CA VAL A 328 -0.04 21.54 0.90
C VAL A 328 -0.95 21.34 2.12
N ARG A 329 -2.11 22.01 2.16
CA ARG A 329 -3.13 21.77 3.20
C ARG A 329 -3.69 20.36 3.11
N GLU A 330 -4.19 19.97 1.93
CA GLU A 330 -4.72 18.63 1.66
C GLU A 330 -3.67 17.55 1.89
N THR A 331 -2.42 17.81 1.50
CA THR A 331 -1.29 16.88 1.72
C THR A 331 -1.02 16.65 3.21
N LEU A 332 -1.01 17.72 4.02
CA LEU A 332 -0.79 17.59 5.47
C LEU A 332 -1.92 16.83 6.15
N ASP A 333 -3.18 17.11 5.80
CA ASP A 333 -4.34 16.44 6.38
C ASP A 333 -4.43 14.97 5.94
N LEU A 334 -4.06 14.68 4.69
CA LEU A 334 -3.92 13.31 4.20
C LEU A 334 -2.83 12.54 4.94
N PHE A 335 -1.68 13.17 5.21
CA PHE A 335 -0.63 12.57 6.04
C PHE A 335 -1.10 12.33 7.47
N ARG A 336 -1.86 13.27 8.06
CA ARG A 336 -2.42 13.07 9.41
C ARG A 336 -3.29 11.83 9.49
N LEU A 337 -4.08 11.57 8.44
CA LEU A 337 -4.99 10.43 8.36
C LEU A 337 -4.25 9.11 8.07
N LEU A 338 -3.37 9.09 7.07
CA LEU A 338 -2.77 7.85 6.58
C LEU A 338 -1.38 7.55 7.16
N GLY A 339 -0.67 8.55 7.68
CA GLY A 339 0.66 8.41 8.28
C GLY A 339 0.62 7.87 9.70
N TYR A 340 -0.48 8.09 10.42
CA TYR A 340 -0.61 7.73 11.83
C TYR A 340 -0.44 6.23 12.13
N PRO A 341 -1.04 5.29 11.36
CA PRO A 341 -0.77 3.86 11.55
C PRO A 341 0.70 3.47 11.36
N TRP A 342 1.44 4.19 10.50
CA TRP A 342 2.86 3.94 10.27
C TRP A 342 3.74 4.49 11.37
N PHE A 343 3.33 5.61 11.97
CA PHE A 343 3.97 6.15 13.15
C PHE A 343 3.91 5.17 14.32
N LEU A 344 2.73 4.58 14.57
CA LEU A 344 2.56 3.53 15.59
C LEU A 344 3.44 2.30 15.31
N GLN A 345 3.45 1.83 14.06
CA GLN A 345 4.26 0.68 13.65
C GLN A 345 5.76 0.94 13.74
N THR A 346 6.21 2.18 13.56
CA THR A 346 7.63 2.57 13.69
C THR A 346 8.14 2.47 15.14
N ARG A 347 7.25 2.47 16.13
CA ARG A 347 7.59 2.18 17.53
C ARG A 347 7.83 0.69 17.80
N ILE A 348 7.31 -0.18 16.93
CA ILE A 348 7.37 -1.64 17.03
C ILE A 348 8.54 -2.17 16.21
N PHE A 349 8.61 -1.78 14.93
CA PHE A 349 9.57 -2.34 13.98
C PHE A 349 10.88 -1.55 13.95
N PRO A 350 12.03 -2.24 13.77
CA PRO A 350 13.35 -1.61 13.73
C PRO A 350 13.62 -0.94 12.37
N TYR A 351 12.74 -0.04 11.92
CA TYR A 351 12.91 0.72 10.68
C TYR A 351 12.79 2.22 10.95
N SER A 352 13.44 3.03 10.10
CA SER A 352 13.13 4.46 10.02
C SER A 352 11.67 4.68 9.59
N PHE A 353 11.11 5.84 9.94
CA PHE A 353 9.73 6.16 9.59
C PHE A 353 9.50 6.17 8.07
N GLN A 354 10.49 6.63 7.29
CA GLN A 354 10.48 6.56 5.83
C GLN A 354 10.54 5.12 5.29
N ASN A 355 11.24 4.21 5.97
CA ASN A 355 11.36 2.81 5.52
C ASN A 355 10.20 1.93 5.95
N CYS A 356 9.58 2.19 7.10
CA CYS A 356 8.50 1.36 7.62
C CYS A 356 7.33 1.13 6.63
N PRO A 357 6.76 2.15 5.94
CA PRO A 357 5.69 1.95 4.96
C PRO A 357 6.15 1.22 3.69
N LEU A 358 7.45 1.23 3.39
CA LEU A 358 8.03 0.65 2.18
C LEU A 358 8.46 -0.81 2.36
N ARG A 359 8.19 -1.43 3.52
CA ARG A 359 8.49 -2.84 3.80
C ARG A 359 7.18 -3.61 3.99
N GLY A 360 7.06 -4.72 3.25
CA GLY A 360 5.91 -5.62 3.39
C GLY A 360 5.82 -6.21 4.80
N ASN A 361 4.61 -6.59 5.21
CA ASN A 361 4.36 -7.08 6.57
C ASN A 361 5.26 -8.27 6.94
N ALA A 362 5.47 -9.23 6.02
CA ALA A 362 6.36 -10.38 6.24
C ALA A 362 7.81 -9.95 6.53
N THR A 363 8.33 -8.96 5.80
CA THR A 363 9.68 -8.43 6.02
C THR A 363 9.81 -7.74 7.37
N ARG A 364 8.78 -7.00 7.78
CA ARG A 364 8.75 -6.33 9.08
C ARG A 364 8.64 -7.31 10.25
N ILE A 365 7.80 -8.33 10.09
CA ILE A 365 7.70 -9.44 11.03
C ILE A 365 9.07 -10.13 11.16
N ASN A 366 9.72 -10.49 10.05
CA ASN A 366 11.06 -11.08 10.07
C ASN A 366 12.08 -10.24 10.86
N ALA A 367 12.02 -8.92 10.72
CA ALA A 367 12.91 -8.01 11.42
C ALA A 367 12.72 -8.05 12.95
N LEU A 368 11.51 -8.34 13.46
CA LEU A 368 11.29 -8.55 14.90
C LEU A 368 12.02 -9.79 15.40
N PHE A 369 11.95 -10.90 14.65
CA PHE A 369 12.68 -12.11 15.00
C PHE A 369 14.18 -11.89 14.92
N VAL A 370 14.68 -11.33 13.82
CA VAL A 370 16.13 -11.05 13.67
C VAL A 370 16.63 -10.14 14.79
N ARG A 371 15.88 -9.09 15.15
CA ARG A 371 16.20 -8.22 16.30
C ARG A 371 16.38 -9.02 17.59
N GLU A 372 15.42 -9.86 17.93
CA GLU A 372 15.45 -10.62 19.19
C GLU A 372 16.55 -11.70 19.19
N TYR A 373 16.76 -12.39 18.07
CA TYR A 373 17.87 -13.35 17.92
C TYR A 373 19.23 -12.66 18.09
N LEU A 374 19.43 -11.49 17.47
CA LEU A 374 20.66 -10.71 17.63
C LEU A 374 20.85 -10.18 19.05
N HIS A 375 19.77 -9.70 19.69
CA HIS A 375 19.79 -9.26 21.08
C HIS A 375 20.26 -10.37 22.03
N ARG A 376 19.78 -11.61 21.83
CA ARG A 376 20.21 -12.79 22.60
C ARG A 376 21.56 -13.36 22.15
N GLY A 377 22.19 -12.81 21.12
CA GLY A 377 23.43 -13.33 20.54
C GLY A 377 23.27 -14.75 19.97
N HIS A 378 22.09 -15.08 19.43
CA HIS A 378 21.76 -16.39 18.88
C HIS A 378 21.86 -16.41 17.34
N ALA A 379 22.27 -17.54 16.79
CA ALA A 379 22.41 -17.79 15.37
C ALA A 379 21.05 -17.67 14.67
N VAL A 380 21.04 -17.08 13.47
CA VAL A 380 19.83 -16.83 12.67
C VAL A 380 19.68 -17.92 11.61
N PRO A 381 18.49 -18.51 11.40
CA PRO A 381 18.29 -19.53 10.39
C PRO A 381 18.46 -19.00 8.97
N ARG A 382 18.73 -19.91 8.04
CA ARG A 382 18.82 -19.58 6.61
C ARG A 382 17.47 -19.11 6.10
N ARG A 383 17.47 -18.12 5.20
CA ARG A 383 16.29 -17.74 4.44
C ARG A 383 15.65 -18.96 3.80
N THR A 384 14.35 -19.10 3.92
CA THR A 384 13.59 -20.13 3.22
C THR A 384 13.56 -19.79 1.73
N GLY A 385 13.92 -20.76 0.89
CA GLY A 385 13.87 -20.61 -0.56
C GLY A 385 12.44 -20.50 -1.09
N ALA A 386 12.29 -20.48 -2.42
CA ALA A 386 10.97 -20.64 -3.01
C ALA A 386 10.43 -22.05 -2.71
N ALA A 387 9.24 -22.12 -2.13
CA ALA A 387 8.54 -23.38 -1.88
C ALA A 387 7.44 -23.60 -2.92
N PRO A 388 7.04 -24.86 -3.18
CA PRO A 388 5.85 -25.15 -3.98
C PRO A 388 4.62 -24.43 -3.42
N ALA A 389 3.71 -24.03 -4.31
CA ALA A 389 2.43 -23.51 -3.89
C ALA A 389 1.66 -24.60 -3.12
N PHE A 390 1.09 -24.25 -1.97
CA PHE A 390 0.19 -25.11 -1.22
C PHE A 390 -1.28 -24.74 -1.50
N GLU A 391 -2.19 -25.69 -1.26
CA GLU A 391 -3.62 -25.46 -1.43
C GLU A 391 -4.09 -24.35 -0.48
N GLY A 392 -4.73 -23.32 -1.04
CA GLY A 392 -5.24 -22.17 -0.29
C GLY A 392 -6.45 -22.49 0.60
N GLY A 393 -7.05 -21.42 1.12
CA GLY A 393 -8.28 -21.49 1.91
C GLY A 393 -9.45 -22.08 1.13
N TYR A 394 -10.44 -22.62 1.84
CA TYR A 394 -11.62 -23.20 1.21
C TYR A 394 -12.54 -22.11 0.68
N THR A 395 -12.85 -22.17 -0.62
CA THR A 395 -13.72 -21.18 -1.26
C THR A 395 -14.67 -21.89 -2.19
N GLU A 396 -15.95 -21.55 -2.12
CA GLU A 396 -17.00 -22.23 -2.87
C GLU A 396 -18.13 -21.26 -3.17
N SER A 397 -18.67 -21.33 -4.38
CA SER A 397 -19.97 -20.73 -4.70
C SER A 397 -20.98 -21.86 -4.72
N ALA A 398 -21.59 -22.11 -3.57
CA ALA A 398 -22.49 -23.24 -3.36
C ALA A 398 -23.80 -23.07 -4.15
N ALA A 399 -24.21 -21.82 -4.39
CA ALA A 399 -25.33 -21.49 -5.25
C ALA A 399 -25.09 -20.20 -6.04
N GLN A 400 -25.65 -20.11 -7.25
CA GLN A 400 -25.59 -18.92 -8.10
C GLN A 400 -26.96 -18.25 -8.21
N GLY A 401 -26.98 -16.97 -8.60
CA GLY A 401 -28.19 -16.17 -8.77
C GLY A 401 -28.48 -15.27 -7.57
N VAL A 402 -29.73 -14.81 -7.46
CA VAL A 402 -30.17 -13.93 -6.38
C VAL A 402 -30.78 -14.76 -5.24
N TRP A 403 -30.25 -14.59 -4.03
CA TRP A 403 -30.65 -15.29 -2.82
C TRP A 403 -30.99 -14.29 -1.71
N GLY A 404 -31.96 -14.60 -0.84
CA GLY A 404 -32.34 -13.74 0.29
C GLY A 404 -33.36 -14.42 1.22
N PRO A 405 -33.41 -14.04 2.51
CA PRO A 405 -32.44 -13.20 3.22
C PRO A 405 -31.08 -13.90 3.36
N ILE A 406 -30.02 -13.14 3.66
CA ILE A 406 -28.65 -13.68 3.81
C ILE A 406 -28.04 -13.24 5.12
N VAL A 407 -27.47 -14.20 5.84
CA VAL A 407 -26.65 -14.00 7.03
C VAL A 407 -25.21 -14.37 6.68
N HIS A 408 -24.26 -13.61 7.21
CA HIS A 408 -22.83 -13.92 7.15
C HIS A 408 -22.33 -14.26 8.54
N CYS A 409 -21.62 -15.39 8.65
CA CYS A 409 -20.85 -15.73 9.83
C CYS A 409 -19.37 -15.86 9.45
N ASP A 410 -18.50 -15.32 10.29
CA ASP A 410 -17.06 -15.24 10.06
C ASP A 410 -16.31 -15.82 11.27
N VAL A 411 -15.20 -16.51 11.00
CA VAL A 411 -14.30 -16.95 12.05
C VAL A 411 -13.30 -15.86 12.38
N ALA A 412 -13.41 -15.30 13.59
CA ALA A 412 -12.57 -14.19 14.02
C ALA A 412 -11.08 -14.55 13.97
N SER A 413 -10.37 -14.03 12.96
CA SER A 413 -8.93 -14.27 12.74
C SER A 413 -8.60 -15.78 12.66
N LEU A 414 -9.30 -16.52 11.80
CA LEU A 414 -9.20 -17.98 11.64
C LEU A 414 -7.77 -18.53 11.76
N TYR A 415 -6.86 -18.14 10.86
CA TYR A 415 -5.50 -18.71 10.83
C TYR A 415 -4.69 -18.39 12.09
N PRO A 416 -4.61 -17.12 12.58
CA PRO A 416 -4.02 -16.83 13.88
C PRO A 416 -4.59 -17.65 15.04
N SER A 417 -5.92 -17.84 15.07
CA SER A 417 -6.58 -18.64 16.12
C SER A 417 -6.15 -20.10 16.03
N LEU A 418 -6.13 -20.69 14.83
CA LEU A 418 -5.63 -22.05 14.61
C LEU A 418 -4.16 -22.20 15.02
N MET A 419 -3.30 -21.22 14.70
CA MET A 419 -1.89 -21.25 15.11
C MET A 419 -1.73 -21.31 16.62
N LEU A 420 -2.52 -20.52 17.36
CA LEU A 420 -2.45 -20.50 18.82
C LEU A 420 -3.06 -21.77 19.43
N THR A 421 -4.24 -22.20 18.97
CA THR A 421 -4.93 -23.39 19.49
C THR A 421 -4.12 -24.67 19.26
N TYR A 422 -3.57 -24.85 18.06
CA TYR A 422 -2.81 -26.05 17.70
C TYR A 422 -1.29 -25.89 17.89
N ARG A 423 -0.85 -24.75 18.45
CA ARG A 423 0.57 -24.40 18.66
C ARG A 423 1.43 -24.55 17.40
N LEU A 424 0.92 -24.07 16.26
CA LEU A 424 1.58 -24.12 14.97
C LEU A 424 2.43 -22.86 14.77
N GLY A 425 3.75 -23.03 14.85
CA GLY A 425 4.75 -22.02 14.54
C GLY A 425 5.84 -22.60 13.62
N PRO A 426 6.77 -21.76 13.16
CA PRO A 426 7.82 -22.21 12.26
C PRO A 426 8.85 -23.06 13.00
N ALA A 427 9.23 -24.22 12.44
CA ALA A 427 10.19 -25.13 13.07
C ALA A 427 11.59 -24.51 13.26
N LYS A 428 11.93 -23.53 12.40
CA LYS A 428 13.19 -22.77 12.45
C LYS A 428 13.27 -21.76 13.59
N ASP A 429 12.17 -21.49 14.29
CA ASP A 429 12.18 -20.58 15.44
C ASP A 429 12.59 -21.33 16.72
N THR A 430 13.90 -21.58 16.85
CA THR A 430 14.52 -22.29 17.98
C THR A 430 14.37 -21.58 19.32
N LEU A 431 14.17 -20.26 19.32
CA LEU A 431 13.88 -19.46 20.51
C LEU A 431 12.39 -19.43 20.91
N GLY A 432 11.50 -20.00 20.10
CA GLY A 432 10.06 -20.09 20.39
C GLY A 432 9.37 -18.74 20.54
N LEU A 433 9.74 -17.74 19.74
CA LEU A 433 9.22 -16.38 19.78
C LEU A 433 7.86 -16.20 19.08
N PHE A 434 7.57 -17.01 18.06
CA PHE A 434 6.45 -16.81 17.14
C PHE A 434 5.09 -16.81 17.84
N LEU A 435 4.79 -17.87 18.60
CA LEU A 435 3.51 -18.01 19.30
C LEU A 435 3.34 -16.99 20.44
N PRO A 436 4.35 -16.74 21.30
CA PRO A 436 4.26 -15.66 22.29
C PRO A 436 4.03 -14.28 21.69
N MET A 437 4.74 -13.92 20.61
CA MET A 437 4.52 -12.63 19.94
C MET A 437 3.10 -12.52 19.36
N LEU A 438 2.60 -13.59 18.73
CA LEU A 438 1.24 -13.62 18.19
C LEU A 438 0.18 -13.50 19.29
N ALA A 439 0.37 -14.19 20.41
CA ALA A 439 -0.52 -14.12 21.57
C ALA A 439 -0.53 -12.71 22.18
N GLU A 440 0.62 -12.07 22.34
CA GLU A 440 0.76 -10.71 22.86
C GLU A 440 0.10 -9.67 21.94
N LEU A 441 0.29 -9.78 20.62
CA LEU A 441 -0.40 -8.91 19.66
C LEU A 441 -1.93 -9.08 19.75
N ARG A 442 -2.43 -10.31 19.90
CA ARG A 442 -3.86 -10.58 20.11
C ARG A 442 -4.37 -9.95 21.41
N ARG A 443 -3.62 -10.09 22.50
CA ARG A 443 -3.94 -9.46 23.79
C ARG A 443 -4.02 -7.94 23.66
N PHE A 444 -2.98 -7.30 23.12
CA PHE A 444 -2.97 -5.85 22.91
C PHE A 444 -4.09 -5.35 21.99
N ARG A 445 -4.45 -6.11 20.97
CA ARG A 445 -5.61 -5.79 20.13
C ARG A 445 -6.91 -5.78 20.93
N LEU A 446 -7.12 -6.76 21.81
CA LEU A 446 -8.32 -6.84 22.64
C LEU A 446 -8.38 -5.70 23.65
N GLU A 447 -7.25 -5.36 24.27
CA GLU A 447 -7.13 -4.22 25.19
C GLU A 447 -7.40 -2.89 24.47
N ALA A 448 -6.81 -2.67 23.30
CA ALA A 448 -7.08 -1.48 22.48
C ALA A 448 -8.54 -1.41 22.03
N LYS A 449 -9.16 -2.54 21.61
CA LYS A 449 -10.59 -2.59 21.26
C LYS A 449 -11.49 -2.22 22.44
N ARG A 450 -11.13 -2.65 23.66
CA ARG A 450 -11.84 -2.29 24.89
C ARG A 450 -11.67 -0.80 25.21
N ALA A 451 -10.42 -0.32 25.21
CA ALA A 451 -10.12 1.07 25.50
C ALA A 451 -10.77 2.03 24.50
N ALA A 452 -10.85 1.67 23.21
CA ALA A 452 -11.59 2.44 22.20
C ALA A 452 -13.09 2.56 22.49
N ARG A 453 -13.70 1.51 23.07
CA ARG A 453 -15.13 1.49 23.44
C ARG A 453 -15.40 2.29 24.72
N GLU A 454 -14.47 2.24 25.68
CA GLU A 454 -14.59 2.91 26.98
C GLU A 454 -14.16 4.39 26.92
N SER A 455 -13.34 4.77 25.94
CA SER A 455 -12.84 6.12 25.78
C SER A 455 -13.95 7.11 25.40
N THR A 456 -14.10 8.14 26.22
CA THR A 456 -15.03 9.26 26.01
C THR A 456 -14.38 10.40 25.22
N ALA A 457 -13.05 10.50 25.22
CA ALA A 457 -12.31 11.51 24.48
C ALA A 457 -12.13 11.08 23.00
N PRO A 458 -12.49 11.92 22.01
CA PRO A 458 -12.36 11.58 20.59
C PRO A 458 -10.92 11.24 20.15
N GLY A 459 -9.92 11.98 20.66
CA GLY A 459 -8.51 11.75 20.32
C GLY A 459 -7.97 10.40 20.84
N GLU A 460 -8.32 10.06 22.08
CA GLU A 460 -7.92 8.78 22.68
C GLU A 460 -8.65 7.59 22.04
N ARG A 461 -9.94 7.77 21.69
CA ARG A 461 -10.69 6.77 20.92
C ARG A 461 -10.06 6.53 19.55
N HIS A 462 -9.70 7.60 18.82
CA HIS A 462 -9.01 7.49 17.54
C HIS A 462 -7.67 6.77 17.65
N TYR A 463 -6.90 7.04 18.72
CA TYR A 463 -5.65 6.36 19.02
C TYR A 463 -5.83 4.85 19.17
N TYR A 464 -6.75 4.42 20.01
CA TYR A 464 -7.00 2.99 20.24
C TYR A 464 -7.63 2.29 19.04
N ASP A 465 -8.49 2.98 18.28
CA ASP A 465 -9.04 2.48 17.03
C ASP A 465 -7.94 2.25 15.98
N ALA A 466 -6.97 3.15 15.86
CA ALA A 466 -5.83 2.94 14.97
C ALA A 466 -4.95 1.77 15.44
N LEU A 467 -4.65 1.67 16.74
CA LEU A 467 -3.87 0.57 17.30
C LEU A 467 -4.52 -0.79 17.05
N GLN A 468 -5.81 -0.95 17.34
CA GLN A 468 -6.48 -2.25 17.14
C GLN A 468 -6.53 -2.65 15.66
N GLN A 469 -6.61 -1.70 14.72
CA GLN A 469 -6.49 -1.98 13.28
C GLN A 469 -5.07 -2.37 12.88
N VAL A 470 -4.04 -1.66 13.37
CA VAL A 470 -2.63 -2.03 13.15
C VAL A 470 -2.39 -3.47 13.63
N PHE A 471 -2.79 -3.79 14.86
CA PHE A 471 -2.62 -5.14 15.38
C PHE A 471 -3.45 -6.18 14.62
N LYS A 472 -4.68 -5.86 14.18
CA LYS A 472 -5.47 -6.76 13.31
C LYS A 472 -4.70 -7.14 12.06
N VAL A 473 -4.13 -6.15 11.36
CA VAL A 473 -3.35 -6.38 10.14
C VAL A 473 -2.10 -7.19 10.43
N LEU A 474 -1.38 -6.87 11.51
CA LEU A 474 -0.17 -7.61 11.90
C LEU A 474 -0.47 -9.06 12.27
N ILE A 475 -1.47 -9.31 13.10
CA ILE A 475 -1.92 -10.66 13.51
C ILE A 475 -2.23 -11.51 12.29
N ASN A 476 -3.04 -11.00 11.35
CA ASN A 476 -3.34 -11.73 10.11
C ASN A 476 -2.12 -11.95 9.22
N SER A 477 -1.12 -11.07 9.32
CA SER A 477 0.12 -11.17 8.54
C SER A 477 1.09 -12.23 9.07
N PHE A 478 0.93 -12.75 10.30
CA PHE A 478 1.76 -13.88 10.79
C PHE A 478 1.53 -15.14 9.95
N PHE A 479 0.29 -15.38 9.51
CA PHE A 479 0.02 -16.44 8.52
C PHE A 479 0.70 -16.19 7.18
N GLY A 480 0.55 -14.98 6.64
CA GLY A 480 1.24 -14.59 5.41
C GLY A 480 2.77 -14.73 5.52
N TYR A 481 3.33 -14.48 6.71
CA TYR A 481 4.74 -14.64 6.99
C TYR A 481 5.21 -16.09 6.96
N LEU A 482 4.45 -17.04 7.53
CA LEU A 482 4.80 -18.47 7.45
C LEU A 482 4.94 -18.94 6.00
N GLY A 483 4.03 -18.52 5.12
CA GLY A 483 4.08 -18.87 3.70
C GLY A 483 5.03 -18.00 2.85
N ALA A 484 5.67 -16.97 3.42
CA ALA A 484 6.44 -16.01 2.64
C ALA A 484 7.82 -16.57 2.24
N PRO A 485 8.18 -16.55 0.95
CA PRO A 485 9.53 -16.94 0.53
C PRO A 485 10.55 -15.90 1.01
N LEU A 486 11.84 -16.28 1.01
CA LEU A 486 13.01 -15.41 1.25
C LEU A 486 13.15 -14.83 2.66
N HIS A 487 12.34 -15.27 3.62
CA HIS A 487 12.44 -14.84 5.03
C HIS A 487 13.06 -15.95 5.90
N ASN A 488 13.70 -15.58 7.01
CA ASN A 488 14.54 -16.48 7.80
C ASN A 488 13.72 -17.54 8.55
N PHE A 489 12.60 -17.13 9.14
CA PHE A 489 11.75 -17.98 9.98
C PHE A 489 10.43 -18.35 9.29
N SER A 490 10.32 -18.18 7.97
CA SER A 490 9.13 -18.66 7.26
C SER A 490 9.16 -20.18 7.12
N ASP A 491 7.98 -20.79 7.19
CA ASP A 491 7.76 -22.22 7.19
C ASP A 491 6.49 -22.55 6.37
N PRO A 492 6.64 -22.80 5.06
CA PRO A 492 5.53 -23.10 4.15
C PRO A 492 4.80 -24.40 4.50
N GLU A 493 5.45 -25.36 5.17
CA GLU A 493 4.81 -26.60 5.62
C GLU A 493 3.87 -26.32 6.78
N ALA A 494 4.30 -25.53 7.76
CA ALA A 494 3.43 -25.04 8.82
C ALA A 494 2.25 -24.22 8.27
N ALA A 495 2.49 -23.37 7.26
CA ALA A 495 1.42 -22.62 6.59
C ALA A 495 0.41 -23.56 5.89
N ALA A 496 0.88 -24.61 5.21
CA ALA A 496 0.03 -25.60 4.57
C ALA A 496 -0.85 -26.34 5.59
N GLU A 497 -0.29 -26.71 6.75
CA GLU A 497 -1.02 -27.37 7.82
C GLU A 497 -2.09 -26.48 8.45
N VAL A 498 -1.76 -25.21 8.73
CA VAL A 498 -2.74 -24.21 9.19
C VAL A 498 -3.88 -24.07 8.17
N THR A 499 -3.56 -24.06 6.88
CA THR A 499 -4.56 -23.94 5.82
C THR A 499 -5.44 -25.19 5.73
N ARG A 500 -4.86 -26.39 5.87
CA ARG A 500 -5.60 -27.66 5.92
C ARG A 500 -6.61 -27.68 7.08
N LEU A 501 -6.19 -27.27 8.27
CA LEU A 501 -7.07 -27.15 9.44
C LEU A 501 -8.15 -26.08 9.23
N GLY A 502 -7.83 -24.97 8.56
CA GLY A 502 -8.81 -23.97 8.14
C GLY A 502 -9.89 -24.58 7.25
N ARG A 503 -9.51 -25.34 6.21
CA ARG A 503 -10.49 -26.03 5.34
C ARG A 503 -11.38 -27.01 6.11
N LEU A 504 -10.81 -27.77 7.03
CA LEU A 504 -11.60 -28.68 7.88
C LEU A 504 -12.59 -27.93 8.76
N THR A 505 -12.16 -26.82 9.37
CA THR A 505 -13.01 -25.98 10.23
C THR A 505 -14.20 -25.42 9.45
N ILE A 506 -13.95 -24.85 8.26
CA ILE A 506 -15.02 -24.31 7.40
C ILE A 506 -15.97 -25.41 6.92
N ARG A 507 -15.45 -26.58 6.51
CA ARG A 507 -16.32 -27.70 6.12
C ARG A 507 -17.19 -28.20 7.28
N ASN A 508 -16.66 -28.23 8.50
CA ASN A 508 -17.43 -28.54 9.69
C ASN A 508 -18.55 -27.51 9.91
N MET A 509 -18.24 -26.21 9.83
CA MET A 509 -19.24 -25.14 9.94
C MET A 509 -20.34 -25.25 8.88
N ILE A 510 -19.99 -25.56 7.62
CA ILE A 510 -20.97 -25.82 6.55
C ILE A 510 -21.88 -26.99 6.93
N GLY A 511 -21.33 -28.07 7.48
CA GLY A 511 -22.09 -29.22 7.96
C GLY A 511 -23.06 -28.86 9.08
N LEU A 512 -22.59 -28.10 10.08
CA LEU A 512 -23.42 -27.62 11.20
C LEU A 512 -24.55 -26.70 10.72
N LEU A 513 -24.26 -25.76 9.81
CA LEU A 513 -25.28 -24.88 9.21
C LEU A 513 -26.34 -25.69 8.47
N LYS A 514 -25.95 -26.68 7.66
CA LYS A 514 -26.88 -27.55 6.95
C LYS A 514 -27.74 -28.39 7.91
N ALA A 515 -27.17 -28.87 9.02
CA ALA A 515 -27.89 -29.62 10.04
C ALA A 515 -28.98 -28.78 10.74
N GLU A 516 -28.76 -27.48 10.86
CA GLU A 516 -29.74 -26.51 11.37
C GLU A 516 -30.75 -26.04 10.29
N GLY A 517 -30.69 -26.58 9.08
CA GLY A 517 -31.60 -26.23 7.98
C GLY A 517 -31.22 -24.95 7.21
N ALA A 518 -30.05 -24.37 7.45
CA ALA A 518 -29.55 -23.26 6.66
C ALA A 518 -29.01 -23.72 5.29
N VAL A 519 -29.05 -22.83 4.30
CA VAL A 519 -28.56 -23.09 2.95
C VAL A 519 -27.33 -22.22 2.67
N PRO A 520 -26.10 -22.80 2.70
CA PRO A 520 -24.90 -22.08 2.29
C PRO A 520 -25.00 -21.61 0.83
N VAL A 521 -24.62 -20.36 0.57
CA VAL A 521 -24.66 -19.72 -0.75
C VAL A 521 -23.26 -19.45 -1.27
N GLU A 522 -22.38 -18.90 -0.43
CA GLU A 522 -21.02 -18.53 -0.80
C GLU A 522 -20.08 -18.71 0.41
N VAL A 523 -18.86 -19.18 0.15
CA VAL A 523 -17.84 -19.42 1.17
C VAL A 523 -16.55 -18.73 0.73
N ASP A 524 -16.01 -17.85 1.58
CA ASP A 524 -14.78 -17.09 1.30
C ASP A 524 -13.75 -17.29 2.40
N THR A 525 -13.06 -18.44 2.39
CA THR A 525 -11.89 -18.75 3.23
C THR A 525 -12.14 -18.86 4.73
N ASP A 526 -12.63 -17.80 5.36
CA ASP A 526 -12.90 -17.65 6.80
C ASP A 526 -14.38 -17.32 7.11
N GLY A 527 -15.16 -16.94 6.10
CA GLY A 527 -16.58 -16.62 6.23
C GLY A 527 -17.52 -17.47 5.35
N ILE A 528 -18.77 -17.61 5.81
CA ILE A 528 -19.85 -18.31 5.11
C ILE A 528 -21.08 -17.41 5.02
N TYR A 529 -21.52 -17.13 3.79
CA TYR A 529 -22.82 -16.53 3.50
C TYR A 529 -23.85 -17.63 3.32
N PHE A 530 -24.96 -17.54 4.04
CA PHE A 530 -26.02 -18.54 3.98
C PHE A 530 -27.40 -17.90 4.09
N ARG A 531 -28.40 -18.58 3.52
CA ARG A 531 -29.80 -18.29 3.79
C ARG A 531 -30.21 -19.01 5.08
N PRO A 532 -30.69 -18.29 6.12
CA PRO A 532 -31.16 -18.94 7.35
C PRO A 532 -32.42 -19.78 7.08
N PRO A 533 -32.72 -20.79 7.93
CA PRO A 533 -33.95 -21.56 7.82
C PRO A 533 -35.18 -20.66 8.01
N GLU A 534 -36.34 -21.07 7.48
CA GLU A 534 -37.58 -20.29 7.60
C GLU A 534 -38.03 -20.07 9.06
N SER A 535 -37.56 -20.91 9.99
CA SER A 535 -37.77 -20.76 11.43
C SER A 535 -37.01 -19.57 12.05
N CYS A 536 -35.97 -19.05 11.40
CA CYS A 536 -35.22 -17.89 11.86
C CYS A 536 -35.77 -16.63 11.19
N ALA A 537 -36.72 -15.96 11.85
CA ALA A 537 -37.40 -14.78 11.31
C ALA A 537 -36.81 -13.46 11.81
N THR A 538 -36.08 -13.47 12.93
CA THR A 538 -35.51 -12.29 13.56
C THR A 538 -33.99 -12.32 13.64
N GLU A 539 -33.38 -11.16 13.85
CA GLU A 539 -31.93 -11.04 14.10
C GLU A 539 -31.48 -11.86 15.31
N ALA A 540 -32.32 -11.97 16.34
CA ALA A 540 -32.02 -12.75 17.52
C ALA A 540 -31.97 -14.25 17.21
N ASP A 541 -32.86 -14.75 16.35
CA ASP A 541 -32.87 -16.16 15.93
C ASP A 541 -31.62 -16.49 15.10
N GLU A 542 -31.23 -15.59 14.21
CA GLU A 542 -30.03 -15.71 13.38
C GLU A 542 -28.75 -15.68 14.24
N ALA A 543 -28.67 -14.77 15.22
CA ALA A 543 -27.57 -14.74 16.16
C ALA A 543 -27.50 -16.01 17.03
N ALA A 544 -28.65 -16.53 17.47
CA ALA A 544 -28.72 -17.78 18.24
C ALA A 544 -28.29 -19.00 17.40
N LEU A 545 -28.63 -19.03 16.11
CA LEU A 545 -28.15 -20.03 15.16
C LEU A 545 -26.61 -20.00 15.05
N VAL A 546 -26.02 -18.82 14.81
CA VAL A 546 -24.56 -18.67 14.71
C VAL A 546 -23.88 -19.05 16.02
N ALA A 547 -24.47 -18.71 17.18
CA ALA A 547 -23.95 -19.12 18.48
C ALA A 547 -23.92 -20.65 18.66
N ARG A 548 -24.95 -21.38 18.18
CA ARG A 548 -24.94 -22.87 18.17
C ARG A 548 -23.85 -23.43 17.26
N VAL A 549 -23.67 -22.84 16.07
CA VAL A 549 -22.56 -23.20 15.17
C VAL A 549 -21.22 -22.97 15.85
N SER A 550 -21.06 -21.85 16.57
CA SER A 550 -19.84 -21.55 17.32
C SER A 550 -19.55 -22.54 18.46
N GLN A 551 -20.57 -23.20 19.02
CA GLN A 551 -20.37 -24.26 20.04
C GLN A 551 -19.90 -25.58 19.41
N GLY A 552 -20.15 -25.79 18.11
CA GLY A 552 -19.73 -26.98 17.36
C GLY A 552 -18.34 -26.88 16.73
N VAL A 553 -17.63 -25.77 16.88
CA VAL A 553 -16.23 -25.60 16.43
C VAL A 553 -15.23 -25.82 17.58
N PRO A 554 -13.96 -26.15 17.29
CA PRO A 554 -12.94 -26.36 18.33
C PRO A 554 -12.78 -25.17 19.30
N GLU A 555 -12.46 -25.48 20.56
CA GLU A 555 -12.20 -24.48 21.59
C GLU A 555 -11.09 -23.49 21.16
N GLY A 556 -11.31 -22.20 21.43
CA GLY A 556 -10.41 -21.11 21.03
C GLY A 556 -10.69 -20.53 19.63
N ILE A 557 -11.61 -21.13 18.87
CA ILE A 557 -12.13 -20.62 17.61
C ILE A 557 -13.50 -19.99 17.87
N GLU A 558 -13.65 -18.71 17.55
CA GLU A 558 -14.88 -17.95 17.76
C GLU A 558 -15.53 -17.64 16.41
N VAL A 559 -16.81 -17.99 16.27
CA VAL A 559 -17.62 -17.67 15.09
C VAL A 559 -18.57 -16.54 15.47
N GLU A 560 -18.47 -15.41 14.78
CA GLU A 560 -19.32 -14.26 15.00
C GLU A 560 -20.30 -14.08 13.83
N MET A 561 -21.50 -13.58 14.12
CA MET A 561 -22.37 -13.04 13.08
C MET A 561 -21.93 -11.60 12.80
N ASP A 562 -21.36 -11.35 11.63
CA ASP A 562 -20.77 -10.06 11.27
C ASP A 562 -21.48 -9.39 10.08
N GLY A 563 -22.56 -9.98 9.54
CA GLY A 563 -23.33 -9.37 8.46
C GLY A 563 -24.74 -9.93 8.29
N ARG A 564 -25.68 -9.04 7.92
CA ARG A 564 -27.06 -9.35 7.56
C ARG A 564 -27.46 -8.56 6.32
N TYR A 565 -28.08 -9.22 5.35
CA TYR A 565 -28.38 -8.65 4.05
C TYR A 565 -29.77 -9.08 3.57
N ARG A 566 -30.46 -8.16 2.90
CA ARG A 566 -31.77 -8.42 2.28
C ARG A 566 -31.64 -9.45 1.16
N SER A 567 -30.63 -9.27 0.31
CA SER A 567 -30.35 -10.17 -0.79
C SER A 567 -28.88 -10.18 -1.17
N MET A 568 -28.47 -11.23 -1.86
CA MET A 568 -27.14 -11.44 -2.42
C MET A 568 -27.28 -11.88 -3.87
N PHE A 569 -26.45 -11.35 -4.75
CA PHE A 569 -26.21 -11.88 -6.08
C PHE A 569 -24.89 -12.65 -6.05
N ALA A 570 -24.99 -13.98 -6.05
CA ALA A 570 -23.83 -14.88 -6.13
C ALA A 570 -23.54 -15.22 -7.59
N TYR A 571 -22.35 -14.84 -8.08
CA TYR A 571 -21.98 -15.03 -9.48
C TYR A 571 -20.98 -16.18 -9.66
N LYS A 572 -19.84 -16.09 -8.98
CA LYS A 572 -18.78 -17.10 -8.95
C LYS A 572 -18.07 -17.03 -7.60
N ALA A 573 -17.26 -18.03 -7.27
CA ALA A 573 -16.44 -18.00 -6.05
C ALA A 573 -15.69 -16.66 -5.93
N LYS A 574 -15.79 -16.01 -4.77
CA LYS A 574 -15.27 -14.67 -4.43
C LYS A 574 -15.83 -13.50 -5.25
N ASN A 575 -16.88 -13.71 -6.04
CA ASN A 575 -17.49 -12.69 -6.91
C ASN A 575 -19.00 -12.63 -6.64
N TYR A 576 -19.40 -11.67 -5.83
CA TYR A 576 -20.77 -11.51 -5.37
C TYR A 576 -21.11 -10.06 -5.03
N ALA A 577 -22.40 -9.75 -4.93
CA ALA A 577 -22.89 -8.46 -4.46
C ALA A 577 -23.95 -8.65 -3.38
N LEU A 578 -24.02 -7.72 -2.44
CA LEU A 578 -24.88 -7.77 -1.26
C LEU A 578 -25.73 -6.49 -1.19
N LEU A 579 -27.02 -6.63 -0.90
CA LEU A 579 -27.92 -5.53 -0.62
C LEU A 579 -28.24 -5.49 0.88
N GLY A 580 -27.79 -4.43 1.56
CA GLY A 580 -28.09 -4.19 2.97
C GLY A 580 -29.55 -3.78 3.19
N TYR A 581 -30.02 -3.93 4.44
CA TYR A 581 -31.34 -3.44 4.85
C TYR A 581 -31.44 -1.91 4.84
N ASP A 582 -30.30 -1.21 4.88
CA ASP A 582 -30.15 0.24 4.71
C ASP A 582 -30.19 0.70 3.24
N GLY A 583 -30.36 -0.23 2.29
CA GLY A 583 -30.37 0.04 0.85
C GLY A 583 -28.98 0.16 0.22
N ARG A 584 -27.88 -0.01 0.99
CA ARG A 584 -26.52 0.06 0.44
C ARG A 584 -26.15 -1.23 -0.26
N ILE A 585 -25.47 -1.10 -1.40
CA ILE A 585 -24.96 -2.24 -2.17
C ILE A 585 -23.45 -2.37 -1.98
N VAL A 586 -23.01 -3.58 -1.62
CA VAL A 586 -21.60 -3.93 -1.49
C VAL A 586 -21.25 -4.96 -2.54
N ILE A 587 -20.33 -4.62 -3.45
CA ILE A 587 -19.84 -5.54 -4.49
C ILE A 587 -18.46 -6.07 -4.07
N ARG A 588 -18.25 -7.38 -4.22
CA ARG A 588 -17.01 -8.10 -3.92
C ARG A 588 -16.54 -8.90 -5.15
N GLY A 589 -15.22 -9.08 -5.26
CA GLY A 589 -14.60 -9.82 -6.36
C GLY A 589 -14.10 -8.98 -7.52
N SER A 590 -12.93 -9.35 -8.05
CA SER A 590 -12.29 -8.66 -9.18
C SER A 590 -13.08 -8.79 -10.49
N GLY A 591 -13.87 -9.85 -10.65
CA GLY A 591 -14.74 -10.07 -11.80
C GLY A 591 -15.90 -9.07 -11.88
N LEU A 592 -16.32 -8.50 -10.74
CA LEU A 592 -17.40 -7.51 -10.64
C LEU A 592 -16.91 -6.08 -10.35
N ARG A 593 -15.62 -5.90 -10.01
CA ARG A 593 -15.02 -4.60 -9.65
C ARG A 593 -13.72 -4.27 -10.39
N SER A 594 -13.54 -4.80 -11.60
CA SER A 594 -12.30 -4.56 -12.36
C SER A 594 -12.09 -3.07 -12.67
N ARG A 595 -10.98 -2.50 -12.19
CA ARG A 595 -10.57 -1.11 -12.47
C ARG A 595 -10.05 -0.88 -13.87
N GLY A 596 -9.50 -1.92 -14.50
CA GLY A 596 -9.03 -1.85 -15.88
C GLY A 596 -10.19 -1.78 -16.90
N MET A 597 -11.43 -1.85 -16.42
CA MET A 597 -12.63 -1.72 -17.23
C MET A 597 -13.02 -0.23 -17.34
N GLU A 598 -13.40 0.18 -18.55
CA GLU A 598 -13.85 1.55 -18.84
C GLU A 598 -15.01 1.95 -17.94
N ARG A 599 -15.11 3.26 -17.64
CA ARG A 599 -16.09 3.79 -16.68
C ARG A 599 -17.53 3.38 -17.02
N TYR A 600 -17.95 3.52 -18.28
CA TYR A 600 -19.31 3.16 -18.70
C TYR A 600 -19.66 1.68 -18.46
N LEU A 601 -18.71 0.75 -18.64
CA LEU A 601 -18.93 -0.67 -18.37
C LEU A 601 -19.02 -0.95 -16.86
N ARG A 602 -18.25 -0.21 -16.04
CA ARG A 602 -18.32 -0.32 -14.57
C ARG A 602 -19.66 0.17 -14.04
N GLU A 603 -20.15 1.30 -14.57
CA GLU A 603 -21.46 1.85 -14.24
C GLU A 603 -22.56 0.86 -14.67
N PHE A 604 -22.56 0.39 -15.92
CA PHE A 604 -23.55 -0.59 -16.39
C PHE A 604 -23.55 -1.88 -15.54
N MET A 605 -22.38 -2.41 -15.19
CA MET A 605 -22.27 -3.60 -14.34
C MET A 605 -22.89 -3.36 -12.95
N ARG A 606 -22.62 -2.21 -12.33
CA ARG A 606 -23.20 -1.84 -11.03
C ARG A 606 -24.71 -1.69 -11.12
N ASP A 607 -25.21 -1.00 -12.14
CA ASP A 607 -26.63 -0.75 -12.34
C ASP A 607 -27.39 -2.05 -12.62
N ALA A 608 -26.83 -2.93 -13.46
CA ALA A 608 -27.37 -4.25 -13.73
C ALA A 608 -27.48 -5.10 -12.45
N ILE A 609 -26.42 -5.16 -11.64
CA ILE A 609 -26.42 -5.86 -10.35
C ILE A 609 -27.47 -5.26 -9.40
N THR A 610 -27.62 -3.93 -9.40
CA THR A 610 -28.61 -3.22 -8.59
C THR A 610 -30.03 -3.66 -8.95
N LEU A 611 -30.36 -3.73 -10.24
CA LEU A 611 -31.66 -4.23 -10.72
C LEU A 611 -31.92 -5.68 -10.31
N LEU A 612 -30.90 -6.55 -10.38
CA LEU A 612 -31.02 -7.95 -9.95
C LEU A 612 -31.31 -8.04 -8.45
N LEU A 613 -30.56 -7.33 -7.62
CA LEU A 613 -30.72 -7.33 -6.16
C LEU A 613 -32.05 -6.73 -5.71
N ALA A 614 -32.58 -5.76 -6.46
CA ALA A 614 -33.87 -5.12 -6.21
C ALA A 614 -35.07 -5.94 -6.73
N GLY A 615 -34.85 -7.05 -7.42
CA GLY A 615 -35.91 -7.89 -7.97
C GLY A 615 -36.59 -7.32 -9.22
N SER A 616 -35.89 -6.47 -9.98
CA SER A 616 -36.40 -5.87 -11.24
C SER A 616 -35.56 -6.26 -12.47
N PRO A 617 -35.24 -7.55 -12.70
CA PRO A 617 -34.37 -7.98 -13.79
C PRO A 617 -34.93 -7.65 -15.19
N ALA A 618 -36.25 -7.53 -15.33
CA ALA A 618 -36.91 -7.18 -16.59
C ALA A 618 -36.52 -5.78 -17.11
N GLU A 619 -36.06 -4.87 -16.24
CA GLU A 619 -35.62 -3.54 -16.65
C GLU A 619 -34.23 -3.51 -17.28
N LEU A 620 -33.48 -4.62 -17.24
CA LEU A 620 -32.10 -4.68 -17.73
C LEU A 620 -31.99 -4.34 -19.22
N GLU A 621 -32.97 -4.76 -20.03
CA GLU A 621 -32.97 -4.44 -21.47
C GLU A 621 -33.15 -2.93 -21.69
N ARG A 622 -34.05 -2.28 -20.92
CA ARG A 622 -34.21 -0.82 -20.97
C ARG A 622 -32.92 -0.10 -20.57
N LEU A 623 -32.26 -0.54 -19.51
CA LEU A 623 -30.95 0.00 -19.08
C LEU A 623 -29.91 -0.14 -20.19
N TYR A 624 -29.82 -1.31 -20.83
CA TYR A 624 -28.90 -1.54 -21.94
C TYR A 624 -29.15 -0.59 -23.12
N GLN A 625 -30.41 -0.37 -23.50
CA GLN A 625 -30.76 0.59 -24.56
C GLN A 625 -30.40 2.04 -24.20
N GLN A 626 -30.54 2.45 -22.92
CA GLN A 626 -30.12 3.78 -22.46
C GLN A 626 -28.61 3.99 -22.64
N TYR A 627 -27.79 3.00 -22.26
CA TYR A 627 -26.34 3.08 -22.44
C TYR A 627 -25.94 3.09 -23.93
N LEU A 628 -26.63 2.32 -24.78
CA LEU A 628 -26.42 2.36 -26.22
C LEU A 628 -26.74 3.73 -26.83
N ALA A 629 -27.84 4.36 -26.40
CA ALA A 629 -28.21 5.68 -26.85
C ALA A 629 -27.15 6.72 -26.44
N ARG A 630 -26.66 6.66 -25.20
CA ARG A 630 -25.61 7.56 -24.70
C ARG A 630 -24.28 7.37 -25.45
N LEU A 631 -23.87 6.12 -25.73
CA LEU A 631 -22.67 5.85 -26.54
C LEU A 631 -22.77 6.40 -27.96
N ARG A 632 -23.98 6.50 -28.53
CA ARG A 632 -24.22 7.06 -29.87
C ARG A 632 -24.45 8.57 -29.87
N SER A 633 -24.43 9.21 -28.70
CA SER A 633 -24.57 10.65 -28.58
C SER A 633 -23.37 11.38 -29.17
N LYS A 634 -23.62 12.54 -29.78
CA LYS A 634 -22.56 13.44 -30.28
C LYS A 634 -21.83 14.17 -29.14
N GLU A 635 -22.42 14.22 -27.94
CA GLU A 635 -21.88 14.90 -26.75
C GLU A 635 -21.23 13.90 -25.77
N LEU A 636 -20.66 12.81 -26.31
CA LEU A 636 -20.01 11.78 -25.51
C LEU A 636 -18.72 12.31 -24.87
N ASP A 637 -18.68 12.35 -23.53
CA ASP A 637 -17.45 12.58 -22.79
C ASP A 637 -16.46 11.42 -22.99
N VAL A 638 -15.29 11.71 -23.57
CA VAL A 638 -14.23 10.73 -23.82
C VAL A 638 -13.77 10.04 -22.52
N ALA A 639 -13.81 10.73 -21.38
CA ALA A 639 -13.42 10.15 -20.10
C ALA A 639 -14.37 9.03 -19.65
N TRP A 640 -15.60 8.98 -20.17
CA TRP A 640 -16.57 7.92 -19.88
C TRP A 640 -16.20 6.59 -20.55
N VAL A 641 -15.54 6.65 -21.71
CA VAL A 641 -15.08 5.49 -22.49
C VAL A 641 -13.58 5.26 -22.43
N ALA A 642 -12.82 6.19 -21.84
CA ALA A 642 -11.39 6.06 -21.66
C ALA A 642 -11.04 4.91 -20.71
N ARG A 643 -9.88 4.31 -20.97
CA ARG A 643 -9.25 3.32 -20.11
C ARG A 643 -7.97 3.91 -19.53
N THR A 644 -7.80 3.76 -18.23
CA THR A 644 -6.58 4.13 -17.52
C THR A 644 -5.85 2.87 -17.05
N GLU A 645 -4.59 2.72 -17.46
CA GLU A 645 -3.75 1.59 -17.08
C GLU A 645 -2.47 2.07 -16.38
N THR A 646 -2.00 1.30 -15.39
CA THR A 646 -0.72 1.55 -14.74
C THR A 646 0.37 0.73 -15.42
N LEU A 647 1.47 1.38 -15.82
CA LEU A 647 2.62 0.72 -16.40
C LEU A 647 3.30 -0.16 -15.34
N ASN A 648 3.35 -1.48 -15.56
CA ASN A 648 3.92 -2.43 -14.61
C ASN A 648 5.45 -2.63 -14.75
N GLU A 649 6.04 -2.01 -15.77
CA GLU A 649 7.46 -2.00 -16.05
C GLU A 649 7.83 -0.74 -16.84
N SER A 650 9.12 -0.49 -17.04
CA SER A 650 9.56 0.67 -17.83
C SER A 650 9.20 0.50 -19.32
N PRO A 651 8.90 1.60 -20.05
CA PRO A 651 8.70 1.53 -21.50
C PRO A 651 9.88 0.91 -22.26
N ALA A 652 11.11 1.11 -21.80
CA ALA A 652 12.30 0.51 -22.39
C ALA A 652 12.33 -1.02 -22.23
N THR A 653 12.04 -1.53 -21.03
CA THR A 653 11.97 -2.99 -20.77
C THR A 653 10.82 -3.64 -21.55
N TYR A 654 9.68 -2.95 -21.64
CA TYR A 654 8.56 -3.39 -22.47
C TYR A 654 8.97 -3.53 -23.94
N ARG A 655 9.60 -2.49 -24.51
CA ARG A 655 10.05 -2.48 -25.92
C ARG A 655 10.98 -3.67 -26.20
N GLU A 656 11.97 -3.88 -25.35
CA GLU A 656 12.91 -5.01 -25.47
C GLU A 656 12.19 -6.37 -25.45
N LYS A 657 11.18 -6.54 -24.58
CA LYS A 657 10.41 -7.80 -24.51
C LYS A 657 9.53 -8.02 -25.74
N VAL A 658 8.94 -6.97 -26.30
CA VAL A 658 8.13 -7.05 -27.53
C VAL A 658 9.03 -7.41 -28.71
N GLU A 659 10.18 -6.74 -28.87
CA GLU A 659 11.18 -7.03 -29.90
C GLU A 659 11.68 -8.48 -29.84
N LYS A 660 11.81 -9.04 -28.62
CA LYS A 660 12.21 -10.43 -28.38
C LYS A 660 11.05 -11.45 -28.45
N GLY A 661 9.82 -11.02 -28.78
CA GLY A 661 8.64 -11.89 -28.84
C GLY A 661 8.21 -12.48 -27.48
N ARG A 662 8.67 -11.90 -26.36
CA ARG A 662 8.37 -12.35 -25.00
C ARG A 662 7.13 -11.68 -24.39
N ARG A 663 6.56 -10.69 -25.09
CA ARG A 663 5.38 -9.92 -24.66
C ARG A 663 4.61 -9.41 -25.88
N ASN A 664 3.28 -9.39 -25.80
CA ASN A 664 2.42 -8.81 -26.82
C ASN A 664 2.35 -7.28 -26.68
N PRO A 665 2.14 -6.54 -27.79
CA PRO A 665 1.92 -5.10 -27.75
C PRO A 665 0.73 -4.70 -26.87
N ALA A 666 0.82 -3.55 -26.22
CA ALA A 666 -0.17 -3.03 -25.31
C ALA A 666 -0.35 -1.52 -25.47
N ALA A 667 -1.59 -1.08 -25.63
CA ALA A 667 -1.96 0.31 -25.93
C ALA A 667 -1.32 1.34 -24.99
N ALA A 668 -1.39 1.12 -23.67
CA ALA A 668 -0.80 2.03 -22.69
C ALA A 668 0.71 2.25 -22.90
N PHE A 669 1.44 1.21 -23.30
CA PHE A 669 2.87 1.32 -23.57
C PHE A 669 3.16 1.99 -24.92
N GLU A 670 2.38 1.70 -25.97
CA GLU A 670 2.53 2.39 -27.26
C GLU A 670 2.30 3.91 -27.12
N ILE A 671 1.28 4.31 -26.35
CA ILE A 671 1.04 5.72 -26.01
C ILE A 671 2.21 6.30 -25.22
N ALA A 672 2.71 5.57 -24.21
CA ALA A 672 3.85 6.03 -23.41
C ALA A 672 5.14 6.20 -24.24
N LEU A 673 5.38 5.31 -25.22
CA LEU A 673 6.54 5.35 -26.10
C LEU A 673 6.45 6.47 -27.14
N ALA A 674 5.25 6.84 -27.58
CA ALA A 674 5.00 7.92 -28.53
C ALA A 674 4.96 9.31 -27.86
N SER A 675 4.82 9.37 -26.53
CA SER A 675 4.72 10.63 -25.80
C SER A 675 6.07 11.32 -25.61
N GLN A 676 6.04 12.66 -25.53
CA GLN A 676 7.20 13.46 -25.12
C GLN A 676 7.46 13.38 -23.61
N ARG A 677 6.47 12.94 -22.81
CA ARG A 677 6.62 12.72 -21.37
C ARG A 677 7.45 11.46 -21.12
N LEU A 678 8.41 11.55 -20.21
CA LEU A 678 9.18 10.39 -19.75
C LEU A 678 8.33 9.55 -18.78
N TYR A 679 7.81 8.43 -19.27
CA TYR A 679 7.07 7.47 -18.46
C TYR A 679 7.98 6.44 -17.77
N ARG A 680 7.61 6.04 -16.54
CA ARG A 680 8.29 5.04 -15.70
C ARG A 680 7.29 3.99 -15.20
N ALA A 681 7.79 2.89 -14.64
CA ALA A 681 6.91 1.92 -13.97
C ALA A 681 6.16 2.60 -12.82
N GLY A 682 4.85 2.35 -12.73
CA GLY A 682 3.94 2.99 -11.79
C GLY A 682 3.17 4.19 -12.37
N ASP A 683 3.58 4.74 -13.51
CA ASP A 683 2.80 5.80 -14.16
C ASP A 683 1.48 5.29 -14.73
N GLN A 684 0.48 6.18 -14.74
CA GLN A 684 -0.81 5.91 -15.35
C GLN A 684 -0.89 6.54 -16.74
N VAL A 685 -1.43 5.77 -17.68
CA VAL A 685 -1.71 6.19 -19.05
C VAL A 685 -3.20 6.06 -19.30
N SER A 686 -3.84 7.17 -19.67
CA SER A 686 -5.26 7.21 -20.04
C SER A 686 -5.40 7.35 -21.55
N TYR A 687 -6.13 6.42 -22.17
CA TYR A 687 -6.30 6.37 -23.62
C TYR A 687 -7.71 5.94 -24.01
N TYR A 688 -8.09 6.21 -25.25
CA TYR A 688 -9.32 5.72 -25.88
C TYR A 688 -9.00 5.08 -27.24
N VAL A 689 -9.87 4.21 -27.74
CA VAL A 689 -9.79 3.62 -29.08
C VAL A 689 -10.52 4.50 -30.08
N GLY A 690 -9.80 4.95 -31.10
CA GLY A 690 -10.33 5.75 -32.21
C GLY A 690 -10.66 4.95 -33.47
N GLY A 691 -11.21 5.63 -34.47
CA GLY A 691 -11.56 5.04 -35.77
C GLY A 691 -12.98 4.47 -35.85
N SER A 692 -13.25 3.62 -36.84
CA SER A 692 -14.60 3.12 -37.14
C SER A 692 -14.73 1.60 -37.28
N ALA A 693 -13.61 0.86 -37.22
CA ALA A 693 -13.61 -0.60 -37.34
C ALA A 693 -14.15 -1.28 -36.07
N ARG A 694 -15.07 -2.24 -36.22
CA ARG A 694 -15.67 -2.96 -35.08
C ARG A 694 -14.66 -3.86 -34.35
N ASP A 695 -13.73 -4.43 -35.10
CA ASP A 695 -12.66 -5.33 -34.70
C ASP A 695 -11.32 -4.61 -34.52
N ALA A 696 -11.36 -3.30 -34.25
CA ALA A 696 -10.17 -2.49 -34.03
C ALA A 696 -9.26 -3.07 -32.93
N THR A 697 -8.01 -3.34 -33.28
CA THR A 697 -6.98 -3.72 -32.33
C THR A 697 -6.64 -2.53 -31.44
N ALA A 698 -6.86 -2.67 -30.13
CA ALA A 698 -6.76 -1.54 -29.21
C ALA A 698 -5.40 -0.84 -29.20
N TYR A 699 -4.28 -1.56 -29.34
CA TYR A 699 -2.93 -0.96 -29.35
C TYR A 699 -2.57 -0.26 -30.67
N GLU A 700 -3.27 -0.57 -31.76
CA GLU A 700 -3.03 0.04 -33.09
C GLU A 700 -3.85 1.33 -33.27
N HIS A 701 -5.01 1.38 -32.60
CA HIS A 701 -5.96 2.48 -32.71
C HIS A 701 -6.12 3.29 -31.42
N CYS A 702 -5.24 3.10 -30.43
CA CYS A 702 -5.28 3.89 -29.20
C CYS A 702 -4.80 5.32 -29.44
N ARG A 703 -5.44 6.26 -28.76
CA ARG A 703 -5.05 7.67 -28.68
C ARG A 703 -5.04 8.14 -27.24
N PRO A 704 -4.10 9.02 -26.85
CA PRO A 704 -4.12 9.57 -25.51
C PRO A 704 -5.36 10.45 -25.33
N VAL A 705 -5.93 10.46 -24.13
CA VAL A 705 -7.12 11.30 -23.85
C VAL A 705 -6.84 12.78 -24.10
N SER A 706 -5.59 13.24 -23.92
CA SER A 706 -5.17 14.62 -24.22
C SER A 706 -5.29 15.00 -25.70
N ALA A 707 -5.27 14.04 -26.61
CA ALA A 707 -5.40 14.29 -28.05
C ALA A 707 -6.87 14.28 -28.53
N PHE A 708 -7.83 14.09 -27.62
CA PHE A 708 -9.25 14.12 -27.99
C PHE A 708 -9.68 15.55 -28.34
N ALA A 709 -10.24 15.72 -29.55
CA ALA A 709 -10.80 16.97 -30.03
C ALA A 709 -12.35 16.87 -30.05
N PRO A 710 -13.06 17.54 -29.11
CA PRO A 710 -14.53 17.49 -29.05
C PRO A 710 -15.24 17.94 -30.33
N GLU A 711 -14.62 18.81 -31.11
CA GLU A 711 -15.14 19.37 -32.37
C GLU A 711 -15.07 18.35 -33.51
N HIS A 712 -14.14 17.39 -33.42
CA HIS A 712 -13.89 16.34 -34.39
C HIS A 712 -13.71 14.98 -33.69
N PRO A 713 -14.75 14.47 -33.01
CA PRO A 713 -14.63 13.27 -32.20
C PRO A 713 -14.40 12.05 -33.09
N ASP A 714 -13.34 11.30 -32.78
CA ASP A 714 -12.92 10.14 -33.54
C ASP A 714 -13.08 8.82 -32.76
N ILE A 715 -13.91 8.82 -31.72
CA ILE A 715 -14.17 7.68 -30.84
C ILE A 715 -14.81 6.52 -31.63
N ASN A 716 -14.26 5.31 -31.46
CA ASN A 716 -14.77 4.11 -32.12
C ASN A 716 -16.04 3.55 -31.47
N ILE A 717 -17.20 4.13 -31.80
CA ILE A 717 -18.49 3.71 -31.24
C ILE A 717 -18.78 2.21 -31.44
N PRO A 718 -18.58 1.61 -32.64
CA PRO A 718 -18.79 0.16 -32.83
C PRO A 718 -18.00 -0.72 -31.86
N TYR A 719 -16.75 -0.37 -31.57
CA TYR A 719 -15.90 -1.08 -30.61
C TYR A 719 -16.51 -1.07 -29.20
N TYR A 720 -16.89 0.10 -28.68
CA TYR A 720 -17.44 0.22 -27.32
C TYR A 720 -18.84 -0.40 -27.17
N VAL A 721 -19.67 -0.32 -28.21
CA VAL A 721 -20.98 -1.00 -28.26
C VAL A 721 -20.81 -2.51 -28.18
N ASP A 722 -19.82 -3.06 -28.88
CA ASP A 722 -19.57 -4.51 -28.86
C ASP A 722 -19.10 -4.99 -27.48
N LYS A 723 -18.27 -4.20 -26.78
CA LYS A 723 -17.89 -4.48 -25.39
C LYS A 723 -19.11 -4.46 -24.44
N LEU A 724 -20.00 -3.47 -24.58
CA LEU A 724 -21.22 -3.40 -23.77
C LEU A 724 -22.11 -4.63 -23.98
N ARG A 725 -22.28 -5.04 -25.24
CA ARG A 725 -23.03 -6.25 -25.60
C ARG A 725 -22.44 -7.50 -24.94
N HIS A 726 -21.12 -7.66 -24.98
CA HIS A 726 -20.43 -8.78 -24.32
C HIS A 726 -20.63 -8.77 -22.80
N LEU A 727 -20.64 -7.59 -22.18
CA LEU A 727 -20.92 -7.47 -20.75
C LEU A 727 -22.38 -7.83 -20.43
N LYS A 728 -23.35 -7.31 -21.17
CA LYS A 728 -24.78 -7.61 -20.99
C LYS A 728 -25.05 -9.11 -21.03
N ARG A 729 -24.44 -9.83 -21.97
CA ARG A 729 -24.58 -11.30 -22.11
C ARG A 729 -24.22 -12.10 -20.85
N ARG A 730 -23.39 -11.54 -19.96
CA ARG A 730 -23.04 -12.20 -18.69
C ARG A 730 -24.22 -12.29 -17.73
N PHE A 731 -25.25 -11.45 -17.92
CA PHE A 731 -26.43 -11.39 -17.08
C PHE A 731 -27.61 -12.21 -17.63
N ASP A 732 -27.56 -12.61 -18.92
CA ASP A 732 -28.63 -13.36 -19.58
C ASP A 732 -29.07 -14.63 -18.80
N PRO A 733 -28.17 -15.42 -18.18
CA PRO A 733 -28.58 -16.59 -17.39
C PRO A 733 -29.44 -16.28 -16.15
N TYR A 734 -29.45 -15.02 -15.70
CA TYR A 734 -30.15 -14.56 -14.48
C TYR A 734 -31.40 -13.73 -14.79
N LEU A 735 -31.74 -13.56 -16.07
CA LEU A 735 -32.97 -12.92 -16.49
C LEU A 735 -34.12 -13.94 -16.48
N PRO A 736 -35.38 -13.49 -16.28
CA PRO A 736 -36.55 -14.32 -16.51
C PRO A 736 -36.47 -14.88 -17.94
N LYS A 737 -36.60 -16.21 -18.08
CA LYS A 737 -36.74 -16.82 -19.39
C LYS A 737 -38.06 -16.34 -19.99
N GLU A 738 -38.05 -15.90 -21.25
CA GLU A 738 -39.31 -15.76 -21.99
C GLU A 738 -40.00 -17.13 -21.98
N PRO A 739 -41.31 -17.21 -21.66
CA PRO A 739 -42.04 -18.46 -21.74
C PRO A 739 -41.90 -18.99 -23.16
N THR A 740 -41.47 -20.24 -23.29
CA THR A 740 -41.39 -20.83 -24.61
C THR A 740 -42.80 -20.99 -25.18
N LEU A 741 -42.96 -20.97 -26.51
CA LEU A 741 -44.23 -21.23 -27.20
C LEU A 741 -44.86 -22.61 -26.85
N PHE A 742 -44.16 -23.45 -26.09
CA PHE A 742 -44.61 -24.75 -25.58
C PHE A 742 -45.04 -24.70 -24.10
N GLU A 743 -44.83 -23.58 -23.41
CA GLU A 743 -45.22 -23.33 -22.01
C GLU A 743 -46.40 -22.35 -21.89
N LEU A 744 -46.87 -21.81 -23.02
CA LEU A 744 -48.15 -21.12 -23.22
C LEU A 744 -49.16 -22.05 -23.88
#